data_AF-A0A949PQX1-F1
#
_entry.id   AF-A0A949PQX1-F1
#
_cell.length_a   1.000
_cell.length_b   1.000
_cell.length_c   1.000
_cell.angle_alpha   90.00
_cell.angle_beta   90.00
_cell.angle_gamma   90.00
#
_symmetry.space_group_name_H-M   'P 1'
#
loop_
_entity.id
_entity.type
_entity.pdbx_description
1 polymer ?
#
loop_
_entity_poly.entity_id
_entity_poly.type
_entity_poly.pdbx_seq_one_letter_code
_entity_poly.pdbx_strand_id
1 'polypeptide(L)'
;PTPVSSYLHSATMVKAGVFLLARFWPVLSGTDEWFWIVSSAGAATLLLGGYLALFQNDLKGLLAYSTLSHLGLITLLLGLNSPLATVAAVFHIINHATFKASLFMAAGILDHESGTRDIQRLSGLRHMMPITATLACVASAAMAGVPLLNGFLSKEMFFAETVFLDAAPWVRIGLPLVATLAGMFSVAYSLRFTVEVFFGPPATDLPRKPHEPAHWMRVPVELLVLICLIVGIFPAWAVGDILRTAAYPVVGGALPEFSLAIWHGINTPLIMSIIALLGGIALFTTLRWLRERSVLGQKAPVLHRFSGKRAFENLLARASLLARNLRRLLNTQQLQWQMLWLVLLALAAGALPLLLRGVQLGQRNDLPLSPAFALLWVLGGLCALGAAWKAKFHRMAALIMMGGAGLVTCITFLWFSAPDLALTQLVVEIVTTILILLGLRWLPRRDQALAPAATYRAALRARHRRLRDLLLAIAAGAGCAWLAFAMMSRPFAQSTSTFYLERALSEGGGTNVVNVMLVDFRGFDTFGEIVVLGVVALTIYALLRRFRPARETMDLPEQQRFLAGDLQTDLLNPRNAQDTAVGYLMVPAVLVRLLLPFATMVAVFIFLRGHNEPGGGFVAGLVFSVALLLQYIVSGTQWVEAHLPLFPRRWIGVGLLLAIATGLGSVAVSYPFMTSHSFHWTLPLLGEIHLASATFFDLGVFALVVGATLLILTALAHQSVRSHRYHARLQEEQTSPEN
;
A
#
# COMPACT_ATOMS: atom_id res chain seq x y z
N PRO A 1 -29.40 -18.04 -10.65
CA PRO A 1 -30.47 -19.08 -10.71
C PRO A 1 -31.79 -18.54 -10.15
N THR A 2 -32.93 -18.93 -10.72
CA THR A 2 -34.24 -18.38 -10.31
C THR A 2 -34.61 -18.61 -8.84
N PRO A 3 -34.30 -19.77 -8.20
CA PRO A 3 -34.55 -19.96 -6.77
C PRO A 3 -33.78 -18.96 -5.90
N VAL A 4 -32.53 -18.65 -6.27
CA VAL A 4 -31.70 -17.64 -5.59
C VAL A 4 -32.32 -16.25 -5.75
N SER A 5 -32.79 -15.90 -6.95
CA SER A 5 -33.50 -14.62 -7.18
C SER A 5 -34.80 -14.55 -6.39
N SER A 6 -35.58 -15.64 -6.32
CA SER A 6 -36.80 -15.70 -5.51
C SER A 6 -36.49 -15.45 -4.04
N TYR A 7 -35.49 -16.12 -3.47
CA TYR A 7 -35.11 -15.93 -2.07
C TYR A 7 -34.55 -14.52 -1.77
N LEU A 8 -33.55 -14.07 -2.54
CA LEU A 8 -32.84 -12.79 -2.30
C LEU A 8 -33.72 -11.57 -2.55
N HIS A 9 -34.50 -11.57 -3.63
CA HIS A 9 -35.35 -10.42 -4.00
C HIS A 9 -36.73 -10.49 -3.31
N SER A 10 -37.19 -11.65 -2.82
CA SER A 10 -38.50 -11.76 -2.16
C SER A 10 -38.46 -11.81 -0.64
N ALA A 11 -37.42 -12.34 0.00
CA ALA A 11 -37.46 -12.52 1.47
C ALA A 11 -36.25 -11.96 2.23
N THR A 12 -35.04 -11.95 1.66
CA THR A 12 -33.83 -11.70 2.46
C THR A 12 -33.09 -10.41 2.15
N MET A 13 -32.22 -10.39 1.14
CA MET A 13 -31.25 -9.30 0.93
C MET A 13 -31.93 -7.94 0.79
N VAL A 14 -33.02 -7.86 0.03
CA VAL A 14 -33.72 -6.57 -0.16
C VAL A 14 -34.57 -6.16 1.04
N LYS A 15 -34.87 -7.08 1.97
CA LYS A 15 -35.60 -6.80 3.21
C LYS A 15 -34.66 -6.34 4.31
N ALA A 16 -33.36 -6.66 4.24
CA ALA A 16 -32.39 -6.24 5.25
C ALA A 16 -32.37 -4.70 5.44
N GLY A 17 -32.41 -3.93 4.34
CA GLY A 17 -32.46 -2.46 4.42
C GLY A 17 -33.75 -1.94 5.06
N VAL A 18 -34.90 -2.51 4.69
CA VAL A 18 -36.20 -2.11 5.24
C VAL A 18 -36.36 -2.56 6.70
N PHE A 19 -35.84 -3.74 7.05
CA PHE A 19 -35.74 -4.20 8.43
C PHE A 19 -34.88 -3.24 9.28
N LEU A 20 -33.77 -2.74 8.73
CA LEU A 20 -32.94 -1.76 9.40
C LEU A 20 -33.69 -0.43 9.62
N LEU A 21 -34.44 0.03 8.61
CA LEU A 21 -35.29 1.22 8.75
C LEU A 21 -36.35 1.01 9.84
N ALA A 22 -37.04 -0.13 9.84
CA ALA A 22 -38.01 -0.49 10.88
C ALA A 22 -37.35 -0.57 12.26
N ARG A 23 -36.12 -1.11 12.35
CA ARG A 23 -35.39 -1.22 13.63
C ARG A 23 -34.97 0.13 14.20
N PHE A 24 -34.64 1.10 13.35
CA PHE A 24 -34.30 2.45 13.77
C PHE A 24 -35.51 3.38 13.91
N TRP A 25 -36.68 2.98 13.42
CA TRP A 25 -37.91 3.77 13.48
C TRP A 25 -38.23 4.25 14.91
N PRO A 26 -38.19 3.44 15.99
CA PRO A 26 -38.48 3.92 17.35
C PRO A 26 -37.60 5.09 17.83
N VAL A 27 -36.40 5.24 17.25
CA VAL A 27 -35.40 6.23 17.70
C VAL A 27 -35.37 7.45 16.77
N LEU A 28 -35.54 7.24 15.47
CA LEU A 28 -35.36 8.29 14.46
C LEU A 28 -36.68 8.87 13.94
N SER A 29 -37.80 8.14 14.08
CA SER A 29 -39.12 8.64 13.69
C SER A 29 -39.52 9.85 14.54
N GLY A 30 -40.34 10.73 13.95
CA GLY A 30 -40.74 11.99 14.56
C GLY A 30 -39.77 13.15 14.30
N THR A 31 -38.61 12.91 13.69
CA THR A 31 -37.74 13.97 13.16
C THR A 31 -38.16 14.39 11.75
N ASP A 32 -37.96 15.66 11.42
CA ASP A 32 -38.24 16.19 10.08
C ASP A 32 -37.28 15.58 9.05
N GLU A 33 -36.01 15.37 9.41
CA GLU A 33 -35.01 14.76 8.54
C GLU A 33 -35.40 13.34 8.15
N TRP A 34 -35.88 12.52 9.10
CA TRP A 34 -36.37 11.18 8.80
C TRP A 34 -37.54 11.23 7.82
N PHE A 35 -38.54 12.08 8.10
CA PHE A 35 -39.70 12.24 7.23
C PHE A 35 -39.29 12.58 5.80
N TRP A 36 -38.48 13.63 5.62
CA TRP A 36 -38.13 14.11 4.29
C TRP A 36 -37.21 13.16 3.55
N ILE A 37 -36.17 12.62 4.19
CA ILE A 37 -35.20 11.74 3.52
C ILE A 37 -35.86 10.42 3.16
N VAL A 38 -36.53 9.78 4.12
CA VAL A 38 -37.07 8.42 3.93
C VAL A 38 -38.33 8.44 3.06
N SER A 39 -39.27 9.37 3.31
CA SER A 39 -40.50 9.45 2.51
C SER A 39 -40.22 9.86 1.07
N SER A 40 -39.36 10.86 0.84
CA SER A 40 -39.06 11.29 -0.54
C SER A 40 -38.29 10.23 -1.32
N ALA A 41 -37.32 9.56 -0.70
CA ALA A 41 -36.60 8.44 -1.30
C ALA A 41 -37.55 7.27 -1.60
N GLY A 42 -38.45 6.94 -0.67
CA GLY A 42 -39.48 5.92 -0.83
C GLY A 42 -40.44 6.23 -1.98
N ALA A 43 -40.99 7.45 -2.01
CA ALA A 43 -41.90 7.93 -3.06
C ALA A 43 -41.25 7.95 -4.45
N ALA A 44 -40.02 8.47 -4.55
CA ALA A 44 -39.28 8.49 -5.81
C ALA A 44 -39.01 7.05 -6.31
N THR A 45 -38.59 6.17 -5.41
CA THR A 45 -38.30 4.75 -5.73
C THR A 45 -39.57 3.99 -6.12
N LEU A 46 -40.68 4.24 -5.42
CA LEU A 46 -41.99 3.67 -5.69
C LEU A 46 -42.46 3.99 -7.12
N LEU A 47 -42.40 5.26 -7.50
CA LEU A 47 -42.81 5.75 -8.83
C LEU A 47 -41.84 5.31 -9.93
N LEU A 48 -40.54 5.49 -9.73
CA LEU A 48 -39.52 5.11 -10.73
C LEU A 48 -39.51 3.60 -10.97
N GLY A 49 -39.61 2.80 -9.90
CA GLY A 49 -39.70 1.35 -10.01
C GLY A 49 -40.96 0.91 -10.77
N GLY A 50 -42.11 1.47 -10.43
CA GLY A 50 -43.39 1.14 -11.09
C GLY A 50 -43.38 1.54 -12.57
N TYR A 51 -42.91 2.75 -12.87
CA TYR A 51 -42.79 3.24 -14.24
C TYR A 51 -41.81 2.39 -15.08
N LEU A 52 -40.61 2.10 -14.57
CA LEU A 52 -39.61 1.33 -15.31
C LEU A 52 -40.02 -0.13 -15.51
N ALA A 53 -40.80 -0.71 -14.59
CA ALA A 53 -41.37 -2.05 -14.72
C ALA A 53 -42.28 -2.17 -15.97
N LEU A 54 -43.03 -1.12 -16.30
CA LEU A 54 -43.92 -1.09 -17.48
C LEU A 54 -43.20 -1.21 -18.81
N PHE A 55 -41.89 -0.99 -18.85
CA PHE A 55 -41.08 -1.05 -20.07
C PHE A 55 -40.05 -2.19 -20.06
N GLN A 56 -40.06 -3.08 -19.06
CA GLN A 56 -39.19 -4.25 -19.05
C GLN A 56 -39.74 -5.36 -19.96
N ASN A 57 -38.93 -5.90 -20.84
CA ASN A 57 -39.33 -7.03 -21.70
C ASN A 57 -38.95 -8.40 -21.10
N ASP A 58 -38.06 -8.40 -20.11
CA ASP A 58 -37.66 -9.60 -19.38
C ASP A 58 -38.57 -9.82 -18.17
N LEU A 59 -39.10 -11.03 -17.98
CA LEU A 59 -39.96 -11.37 -16.82
C LEU A 59 -39.27 -11.08 -15.48
N LYS A 60 -38.01 -11.52 -15.31
CA LYS A 60 -37.27 -11.30 -14.06
C LYS A 60 -36.94 -9.82 -13.89
N GLY A 61 -36.65 -9.12 -14.99
CA GLY A 61 -36.49 -7.66 -15.03
C GLY A 61 -37.73 -6.93 -14.52
N LEU A 62 -38.91 -7.26 -15.05
CA LEU A 62 -40.20 -6.70 -14.59
C LEU A 62 -40.43 -6.97 -13.10
N LEU A 63 -40.18 -8.21 -12.66
CA LEU A 63 -40.33 -8.60 -11.25
C LEU A 63 -39.33 -7.89 -10.32
N ALA A 64 -38.12 -7.59 -10.80
CA ALA A 64 -37.11 -6.83 -10.06
C ALA A 64 -37.51 -5.35 -9.88
N TYR A 65 -37.96 -4.68 -10.94
CA TYR A 65 -38.41 -3.28 -10.84
C TYR A 65 -39.71 -3.12 -10.05
N SER A 66 -40.62 -4.08 -10.15
CA SER A 66 -41.80 -4.10 -9.28
C SER A 66 -41.43 -4.40 -7.83
N THR A 67 -40.40 -5.19 -7.55
CA THR A 67 -39.84 -5.33 -6.19
C THR A 67 -39.31 -3.99 -5.68
N LEU A 68 -38.56 -3.24 -6.50
CA LEU A 68 -38.09 -1.89 -6.18
C LEU A 68 -39.26 -0.97 -5.84
N SER A 69 -40.34 -1.03 -6.62
CA SER A 69 -41.57 -0.25 -6.39
C SER A 69 -42.19 -0.55 -5.03
N HIS A 70 -42.42 -1.82 -4.68
CA HIS A 70 -43.01 -2.20 -3.39
C HIS A 70 -42.08 -1.94 -2.20
N LEU A 71 -40.76 -2.05 -2.35
CA LEU A 71 -39.82 -1.62 -1.30
C LEU A 71 -39.87 -0.10 -1.12
N GLY A 72 -40.06 0.66 -2.20
CA GLY A 72 -40.35 2.09 -2.15
C GLY A 72 -41.63 2.40 -1.37
N LEU A 73 -42.69 1.62 -1.55
CA LEU A 73 -43.93 1.72 -0.76
C LEU A 73 -43.65 1.51 0.74
N ILE A 74 -42.95 0.44 1.10
CA ILE A 74 -42.64 0.14 2.51
C ILE A 74 -41.75 1.23 3.12
N THR A 75 -40.77 1.70 2.36
CA THR A 75 -39.86 2.78 2.77
C THR A 75 -40.65 4.07 2.99
N LEU A 76 -41.57 4.40 2.09
CA LEU A 76 -42.46 5.55 2.23
C LEU A 76 -43.31 5.44 3.50
N LEU A 77 -43.96 4.30 3.75
CA LEU A 77 -44.74 4.06 4.97
C LEU A 77 -43.93 4.25 6.26
N LEU A 78 -42.71 3.70 6.32
CA LEU A 78 -41.80 3.91 7.45
C LEU A 78 -41.35 5.38 7.59
N GLY A 79 -41.36 6.15 6.51
CA GLY A 79 -41.06 7.57 6.50
C GLY A 79 -42.20 8.47 7.00
N LEU A 80 -43.46 8.02 6.98
CA LEU A 80 -44.64 8.84 7.29
C LEU A 80 -44.79 9.26 8.77
N ASN A 81 -43.86 8.88 9.65
CA ASN A 81 -43.89 9.20 11.09
C ASN A 81 -45.21 8.80 11.82
N SER A 82 -45.97 7.85 11.28
CA SER A 82 -47.21 7.33 11.87
C SER A 82 -47.02 5.90 12.40
N PRO A 83 -47.46 5.58 13.64
CA PRO A 83 -47.50 4.21 14.14
C PRO A 83 -48.35 3.28 13.27
N LEU A 84 -49.49 3.76 12.73
CA LEU A 84 -50.34 2.97 11.85
C LEU A 84 -49.67 2.70 10.49
N ALA A 85 -48.96 3.70 9.94
CA ALA A 85 -48.13 3.50 8.74
C ALA A 85 -47.03 2.47 8.95
N THR A 86 -46.46 2.42 10.15
CA THR A 86 -45.46 1.42 10.52
C THR A 86 -46.05 0.01 10.61
N VAL A 87 -47.27 -0.13 11.17
CA VAL A 87 -48.00 -1.41 11.13
C VAL A 87 -48.31 -1.82 9.69
N ALA A 88 -48.77 -0.88 8.86
CA ALA A 88 -49.02 -1.12 7.43
C ALA A 88 -47.74 -1.53 6.69
N ALA A 89 -46.59 -0.94 7.02
CA ALA A 89 -45.29 -1.28 6.46
C ALA A 89 -44.92 -2.72 6.76
N VAL A 90 -45.01 -3.14 8.03
CA VAL A 90 -44.73 -4.52 8.46
C VAL A 90 -45.68 -5.51 7.78
N PHE A 91 -46.96 -5.18 7.71
CA PHE A 91 -47.94 -6.01 7.01
C PHE A 91 -47.62 -6.16 5.52
N HIS A 92 -47.24 -5.06 4.87
CA HIS A 92 -46.86 -5.10 3.47
C HIS A 92 -45.54 -5.87 3.23
N ILE A 93 -44.58 -5.88 4.16
CA ILE A 93 -43.37 -6.73 4.08
C ILE A 93 -43.77 -8.21 3.98
N ILE A 94 -44.68 -8.66 4.84
CA ILE A 94 -45.16 -10.05 4.89
C ILE A 94 -45.88 -10.42 3.58
N ASN A 95 -46.81 -9.56 3.15
CA ASN A 95 -47.57 -9.80 1.93
C ASN A 95 -46.65 -9.82 0.69
N HIS A 96 -45.77 -8.83 0.58
CA HIS A 96 -44.82 -8.72 -0.52
C HIS A 96 -43.89 -9.92 -0.62
N ALA A 97 -43.39 -10.44 0.51
CA ALA A 97 -42.57 -11.65 0.49
C ALA A 97 -43.32 -12.84 -0.10
N THR A 98 -44.60 -12.99 0.26
CA THR A 98 -45.44 -14.12 -0.16
C THR A 98 -45.74 -14.09 -1.66
N PHE A 99 -46.32 -13.00 -2.17
CA PHE A 99 -46.69 -12.92 -3.59
C PHE A 99 -45.47 -12.74 -4.52
N LYS A 100 -44.35 -12.17 -4.06
CA LYS A 100 -43.14 -12.09 -4.90
C LYS A 100 -42.43 -13.42 -5.03
N ALA A 101 -42.33 -14.19 -3.95
CA ALA A 101 -41.68 -15.48 -4.00
C ALA A 101 -42.41 -16.39 -5.01
N SER A 102 -43.75 -16.40 -4.99
CA SER A 102 -44.57 -17.15 -5.95
C SER A 102 -44.39 -16.65 -7.38
N LEU A 103 -44.37 -15.33 -7.62
CA LEU A 103 -44.14 -14.77 -8.96
C LEU A 103 -42.74 -15.07 -9.52
N PHE A 104 -41.69 -14.98 -8.71
CA PHE A 104 -40.34 -15.33 -9.16
C PHE A 104 -40.19 -16.81 -9.45
N MET A 105 -40.82 -17.68 -8.65
CA MET A 105 -40.86 -19.12 -8.91
C MET A 105 -41.66 -19.44 -10.17
N ALA A 106 -42.83 -18.82 -10.36
CA ALA A 106 -43.62 -18.94 -11.59
C ALA A 106 -42.83 -18.48 -12.82
N ALA A 107 -42.14 -17.33 -12.76
CA ALA A 107 -41.25 -16.88 -13.84
C ALA A 107 -40.10 -17.87 -14.10
N GLY A 108 -39.63 -18.58 -13.07
CA GLY A 108 -38.64 -19.65 -13.20
C GLY A 108 -39.17 -20.90 -13.90
N ILE A 109 -40.41 -21.28 -13.61
CA ILE A 109 -41.14 -22.35 -14.31
C ILE A 109 -41.28 -21.97 -15.79
N LEU A 110 -41.74 -20.75 -16.09
CA LEU A 110 -41.89 -20.28 -17.47
C LEU A 110 -40.56 -20.30 -18.23
N ASP A 111 -39.49 -19.80 -17.63
CA ASP A 111 -38.14 -19.80 -18.21
C ASP A 111 -37.64 -21.24 -18.50
N HIS A 112 -37.91 -22.18 -17.58
CA HIS A 112 -37.53 -23.59 -17.72
C HIS A 112 -38.31 -24.31 -18.83
N GLU A 113 -39.63 -24.16 -18.85
CA GLU A 113 -40.54 -24.90 -19.74
C GLU A 113 -40.61 -24.31 -21.16
N SER A 114 -40.48 -22.99 -21.30
CA SER A 114 -40.50 -22.34 -22.62
C SER A 114 -39.10 -22.10 -23.21
N GLY A 115 -38.05 -22.11 -22.38
CA GLY A 115 -36.67 -21.80 -22.79
C GLY A 115 -36.41 -20.31 -23.06
N THR A 116 -37.36 -19.42 -22.76
CA THR A 116 -37.19 -17.97 -22.85
C THR A 116 -37.93 -17.26 -21.72
N ARG A 117 -37.50 -16.05 -21.42
CA ARG A 117 -38.09 -15.16 -20.40
C ARG A 117 -38.52 -13.81 -20.99
N ASP A 118 -38.51 -13.73 -22.32
CA ASP A 118 -38.91 -12.55 -23.06
C ASP A 118 -40.44 -12.50 -23.21
N ILE A 119 -41.06 -11.49 -22.60
CA ILE A 119 -42.50 -11.25 -22.63
C ILE A 119 -43.01 -11.07 -24.07
N GLN A 120 -42.15 -10.67 -25.01
CA GLN A 120 -42.55 -10.50 -26.41
C GLN A 120 -42.77 -11.82 -27.14
N ARG A 121 -42.15 -12.90 -26.67
CA ARG A 121 -42.25 -14.24 -27.27
C ARG A 121 -43.26 -15.12 -26.54
N LEU A 122 -43.47 -14.87 -25.25
CA LEU A 122 -44.40 -15.63 -24.42
C LEU A 122 -45.83 -15.12 -24.65
N SER A 123 -46.72 -15.98 -25.14
CA SER A 123 -48.16 -15.67 -25.27
C SER A 123 -49.00 -16.94 -25.25
N GLY A 124 -50.27 -16.81 -24.85
CA GLY A 124 -51.25 -17.90 -24.89
C GLY A 124 -50.92 -19.11 -23.99
N LEU A 125 -50.01 -18.95 -23.01
CA LEU A 125 -49.51 -20.07 -22.21
C LEU A 125 -50.58 -20.75 -21.34
N ARG A 126 -51.74 -20.10 -21.10
CA ARG A 126 -52.86 -20.71 -20.37
C ARG A 126 -53.37 -22.01 -21.00
N HIS A 127 -53.20 -22.17 -22.31
CA HIS A 127 -53.65 -23.36 -23.04
C HIS A 127 -52.69 -24.55 -22.87
N MET A 128 -51.41 -24.29 -22.57
CA MET A 128 -50.37 -25.31 -22.42
C MET A 128 -50.06 -25.61 -20.94
N MET A 129 -50.21 -24.60 -20.07
CA MET A 129 -49.91 -24.68 -18.64
C MET A 129 -51.02 -23.99 -17.81
N PRO A 130 -52.25 -24.53 -17.81
CA PRO A 130 -53.41 -23.89 -17.16
C PRO A 130 -53.25 -23.71 -15.64
N ILE A 131 -52.67 -24.67 -14.92
CA ILE A 131 -52.46 -24.62 -13.47
C ILE A 131 -51.41 -23.55 -13.16
N THR A 132 -50.26 -23.59 -13.82
CA THR A 132 -49.22 -22.57 -13.62
C THR A 132 -49.72 -21.17 -13.96
N ALA A 133 -50.52 -21.03 -15.02
CA ALA A 133 -51.16 -19.77 -15.39
C ALA A 133 -52.12 -19.27 -14.30
N THR A 134 -52.99 -20.13 -13.76
CA THR A 134 -53.91 -19.72 -12.67
C THR A 134 -53.18 -19.25 -11.43
N LEU A 135 -52.15 -19.98 -10.97
CA LEU A 135 -51.34 -19.60 -9.81
C LEU A 135 -50.63 -18.25 -10.03
N ALA A 136 -50.04 -18.06 -11.21
CA ALA A 136 -49.37 -16.81 -11.57
C ALA A 136 -50.35 -15.63 -11.67
N CYS A 137 -51.56 -15.85 -12.21
CA CYS A 137 -52.63 -14.85 -12.26
C CYS A 137 -53.07 -14.44 -10.85
N VAL A 138 -53.28 -15.39 -9.93
CA VAL A 138 -53.68 -15.08 -8.55
C VAL A 138 -52.57 -14.33 -7.81
N ALA A 139 -51.31 -14.76 -7.95
CA ALA A 139 -50.17 -14.06 -7.35
C ALA A 139 -49.99 -12.64 -7.92
N SER A 140 -50.23 -12.47 -9.23
CA SER A 140 -50.17 -11.17 -9.90
C SER A 140 -51.35 -10.27 -9.49
N ALA A 141 -52.54 -10.82 -9.30
CA ALA A 141 -53.70 -10.10 -8.78
C ALA A 141 -53.47 -9.65 -7.32
N ALA A 142 -52.79 -10.46 -6.51
CA ALA A 142 -52.35 -10.07 -5.17
C ALA A 142 -51.37 -8.90 -5.25
N MET A 143 -50.37 -8.95 -6.13
CA MET A 143 -49.44 -7.84 -6.39
C MET A 143 -50.15 -6.57 -6.89
N ALA A 144 -51.17 -6.71 -7.74
CA ALA A 144 -51.98 -5.60 -8.23
C ALA A 144 -52.85 -4.96 -7.13
N GLY A 145 -53.22 -5.73 -6.11
CA GLY A 145 -54.12 -5.30 -5.04
C GLY A 145 -55.59 -5.46 -5.41
N VAL A 146 -55.95 -6.59 -6.03
CA VAL A 146 -57.36 -6.93 -6.32
C VAL A 146 -58.06 -7.32 -5.01
N PRO A 147 -59.32 -6.88 -4.77
CA PRO A 147 -60.10 -7.25 -3.58
C PRO A 147 -60.09 -8.76 -3.30
N LEU A 148 -60.20 -9.12 -2.01
CA LEU A 148 -60.12 -10.50 -1.48
C LEU A 148 -58.72 -11.15 -1.50
N LEU A 149 -57.69 -10.45 -1.98
CA LEU A 149 -56.29 -10.90 -1.91
C LEU A 149 -55.50 -10.07 -0.90
N ASN A 150 -54.47 -10.68 -0.30
CA ASN A 150 -53.67 -10.03 0.74
C ASN A 150 -53.07 -8.66 0.35
N GLY A 151 -52.69 -8.48 -0.93
CA GLY A 151 -52.13 -7.21 -1.39
C GLY A 151 -53.13 -6.06 -1.41
N PHE A 152 -54.43 -6.31 -1.54
CA PHE A 152 -55.46 -5.26 -1.47
C PHE A 152 -55.47 -4.63 -0.09
N LEU A 153 -55.55 -5.44 0.97
CA LEU A 153 -55.57 -4.97 2.36
C LEU A 153 -54.35 -4.08 2.67
N SER A 154 -53.15 -4.52 2.28
CA SER A 154 -51.94 -3.73 2.54
C SER A 154 -51.87 -2.43 1.73
N LYS A 155 -52.47 -2.37 0.54
CA LYS A 155 -52.52 -1.14 -0.26
C LYS A 155 -53.60 -0.19 0.22
N GLU A 156 -54.73 -0.71 0.68
CA GLU A 156 -55.78 0.11 1.28
C GLU A 156 -55.28 0.79 2.56
N MET A 157 -54.56 0.05 3.42
CA MET A 157 -53.86 0.65 4.57
C MET A 157 -52.84 1.70 4.13
N PHE A 158 -52.09 1.44 3.05
CA PHE A 158 -51.18 2.43 2.48
C PHE A 158 -51.89 3.71 2.03
N PHE A 159 -53.02 3.60 1.33
CA PHE A 159 -53.80 4.76 0.92
C PHE A 159 -54.38 5.51 2.12
N ALA A 160 -54.90 4.81 3.12
CA ALA A 160 -55.40 5.41 4.36
C ALA A 160 -54.34 6.29 5.02
N GLU A 161 -53.13 5.79 5.19
CA GLU A 161 -52.04 6.52 5.86
C GLU A 161 -51.55 7.74 5.06
N THR A 162 -51.72 7.75 3.74
CA THR A 162 -51.42 8.96 2.94
C THR A 162 -52.49 10.03 3.02
N VAL A 163 -53.75 9.65 3.30
CA VAL A 163 -54.90 10.56 3.35
C VAL A 163 -55.04 11.20 4.73
N PHE A 164 -54.86 10.41 5.79
CA PHE A 164 -55.03 10.85 7.17
C PHE A 164 -53.75 11.42 7.81
N LEU A 165 -52.72 11.69 6.99
CA LEU A 165 -51.49 12.31 7.46
C LEU A 165 -51.70 13.81 7.72
N ASP A 166 -51.50 14.24 8.96
CA ASP A 166 -51.46 15.65 9.34
C ASP A 166 -50.11 16.26 8.93
N ALA A 167 -50.05 16.79 7.72
CA ALA A 167 -48.87 17.43 7.15
C ALA A 167 -49.19 18.75 6.43
N ALA A 168 -48.15 19.45 5.96
CA ALA A 168 -48.29 20.67 5.19
C ALA A 168 -49.28 20.49 4.00
N PRO A 169 -50.02 21.54 3.58
CA PRO A 169 -51.12 21.40 2.61
C PRO A 169 -50.73 20.71 1.29
N TRP A 170 -49.50 20.97 0.81
CA TRP A 170 -48.99 20.37 -0.43
C TRP A 170 -48.64 18.88 -0.28
N VAL A 171 -48.21 18.44 0.91
CA VAL A 171 -47.94 17.03 1.22
C VAL A 171 -49.25 16.26 1.33
N ARG A 172 -50.24 16.84 2.01
CA ARG A 172 -51.58 16.26 2.21
C ARG A 172 -52.30 15.95 0.89
N ILE A 173 -52.04 16.74 -0.15
CA ILE A 173 -52.59 16.50 -1.50
C ILE A 173 -51.62 15.66 -2.35
N GLY A 174 -50.32 15.94 -2.28
CA GLY A 174 -49.30 15.30 -3.11
C GLY A 174 -49.12 13.81 -2.82
N LEU A 175 -49.10 13.39 -1.54
CA LEU A 175 -48.87 11.99 -1.17
C LEU A 175 -49.97 11.05 -1.65
N PRO A 176 -51.28 11.34 -1.45
CA PRO A 176 -52.36 10.52 -2.01
C PRO A 176 -52.29 10.41 -3.54
N LEU A 177 -51.93 11.49 -4.24
CA LEU A 177 -51.77 11.47 -5.70
C LEU A 177 -50.61 10.56 -6.12
N VAL A 178 -49.45 10.69 -5.46
CA VAL A 178 -48.28 9.82 -5.68
C VAL A 178 -48.62 8.36 -5.41
N ALA A 179 -49.31 8.09 -4.31
CA ALA A 179 -49.74 6.75 -3.92
C ALA A 179 -50.71 6.15 -4.96
N THR A 180 -51.71 6.91 -5.38
CA THR A 180 -52.69 6.49 -6.41
C THR A 180 -52.00 6.20 -7.73
N LEU A 181 -51.11 7.09 -8.20
CA LEU A 181 -50.33 6.90 -9.42
C LEU A 181 -49.44 5.65 -9.35
N ALA A 182 -48.79 5.42 -8.21
CA ALA A 182 -48.01 4.22 -7.98
C ALA A 182 -48.88 2.95 -8.00
N GLY A 183 -50.09 3.03 -7.43
CA GLY A 183 -51.12 2.00 -7.52
C GLY A 183 -51.49 1.68 -8.97
N MET A 184 -51.72 2.72 -9.79
CA MET A 184 -51.99 2.58 -11.23
C MET A 184 -50.84 1.87 -11.96
N PHE A 185 -49.59 2.26 -11.70
CA PHE A 185 -48.43 1.56 -12.26
C PHE A 185 -48.36 0.10 -11.83
N SER A 186 -48.68 -0.17 -10.55
CA SER A 186 -48.70 -1.52 -10.01
C SER A 186 -49.71 -2.43 -10.68
N VAL A 187 -50.93 -1.94 -10.88
CA VAL A 187 -51.95 -2.65 -11.64
C VAL A 187 -51.50 -2.84 -13.09
N ALA A 188 -50.99 -1.80 -13.74
CA ALA A 188 -50.60 -1.84 -15.14
C ALA A 188 -49.47 -2.85 -15.43
N TYR A 189 -48.40 -2.90 -14.61
CA TYR A 189 -47.33 -3.90 -14.84
C TYR A 189 -47.75 -5.32 -14.42
N SER A 190 -48.70 -5.46 -13.48
CA SER A 190 -49.25 -6.76 -13.08
C SER A 190 -50.14 -7.33 -14.21
N LEU A 191 -50.97 -6.48 -14.81
CA LEU A 191 -51.73 -6.82 -16.02
C LEU A 191 -50.80 -7.14 -17.18
N ARG A 192 -49.70 -6.39 -17.35
CA ARG A 192 -48.69 -6.68 -18.35
C ARG A 192 -48.11 -8.09 -18.20
N PHE A 193 -47.66 -8.45 -16.98
CA PHE A 193 -47.17 -9.79 -16.68
C PHE A 193 -48.23 -10.88 -16.94
N THR A 194 -49.49 -10.58 -16.70
CA THR A 194 -50.56 -11.59 -16.76
C THR A 194 -51.10 -11.75 -18.19
N VAL A 195 -51.55 -10.66 -18.78
CA VAL A 195 -52.24 -10.63 -20.07
C VAL A 195 -51.28 -10.88 -21.23
N GLU A 196 -50.08 -10.27 -21.24
CA GLU A 196 -49.14 -10.47 -22.37
C GLU A 196 -48.60 -11.91 -22.39
N VAL A 197 -48.36 -12.53 -21.22
CA VAL A 197 -47.73 -13.85 -21.10
C VAL A 197 -48.72 -15.02 -21.24
N PHE A 198 -49.87 -14.95 -20.55
CA PHE A 198 -50.78 -16.11 -20.46
C PHE A 198 -51.97 -16.04 -21.41
N PHE A 199 -52.38 -14.83 -21.80
CA PHE A 199 -53.53 -14.60 -22.67
C PHE A 199 -53.07 -14.16 -24.06
N GLY A 200 -53.92 -14.35 -25.07
CA GLY A 200 -53.57 -14.11 -26.48
C GLY A 200 -53.42 -15.42 -27.29
N PRO A 201 -52.98 -15.32 -28.55
CA PRO A 201 -52.77 -16.47 -29.41
C PRO A 201 -51.64 -17.37 -28.85
N PRO A 202 -51.72 -18.71 -29.01
CA PRO A 202 -50.64 -19.61 -28.61
C PRO A 202 -49.31 -19.24 -29.27
N ALA A 203 -48.24 -19.11 -28.48
CA ALA A 203 -46.92 -18.82 -29.00
C ALA A 203 -46.41 -19.94 -29.93
N THR A 204 -45.95 -19.56 -31.13
CA THR A 204 -45.46 -20.49 -32.16
C THR A 204 -43.94 -20.58 -32.22
N ASP A 205 -43.23 -19.55 -31.75
CA ASP A 205 -41.76 -19.45 -31.75
C ASP A 205 -41.19 -19.49 -30.32
N LEU A 206 -41.31 -20.64 -29.67
CA LEU A 206 -40.68 -20.90 -28.37
C LEU A 206 -39.55 -21.94 -28.51
N PRO A 207 -38.38 -21.73 -27.87
CA PRO A 207 -37.27 -22.69 -27.90
C PRO A 207 -37.63 -24.09 -27.38
N ARG A 208 -38.61 -24.19 -26.49
CA ARG A 208 -39.16 -25.44 -25.96
C ARG A 208 -40.67 -25.41 -26.03
N LYS A 209 -41.29 -26.57 -26.21
CA LYS A 209 -42.74 -26.73 -26.14
C LYS A 209 -43.17 -26.76 -24.67
N PRO A 210 -43.85 -25.72 -24.17
CA PRO A 210 -44.25 -25.66 -22.76
C PRO A 210 -45.24 -26.76 -22.40
N HIS A 211 -45.07 -27.33 -21.21
CA HIS A 211 -46.05 -28.22 -20.58
C HIS A 211 -46.06 -27.94 -19.08
N GLU A 212 -47.08 -28.42 -18.35
CA GLU A 212 -47.10 -28.30 -16.89
C GLU A 212 -45.85 -28.95 -16.27
N PRO A 213 -45.18 -28.28 -15.32
CA PRO A 213 -43.96 -28.81 -14.74
C PRO A 213 -44.27 -29.97 -13.80
N ALA A 214 -43.23 -30.72 -13.41
CA ALA A 214 -43.35 -31.75 -12.38
C ALA A 214 -43.95 -31.16 -11.08
N HIS A 215 -44.79 -31.95 -10.39
CA HIS A 215 -45.57 -31.44 -9.26
C HIS A 215 -44.74 -30.77 -8.16
N TRP A 216 -43.57 -31.32 -7.83
CA TRP A 216 -42.69 -30.74 -6.81
C TRP A 216 -42.09 -29.37 -7.19
N MET A 217 -42.07 -29.02 -8.48
CA MET A 217 -41.66 -27.69 -8.93
C MET A 217 -42.75 -26.64 -8.70
N ARG A 218 -44.04 -27.03 -8.72
CA ARG A 218 -45.20 -26.14 -8.53
C ARG A 218 -45.68 -26.05 -7.07
N VAL A 219 -45.46 -27.08 -6.25
CA VAL A 219 -45.91 -27.11 -4.83
C VAL A 219 -45.54 -25.84 -4.03
N PRO A 220 -44.30 -25.29 -4.13
CA PRO A 220 -43.99 -24.05 -3.42
C PRO A 220 -44.82 -22.84 -3.87
N VAL A 221 -45.16 -22.77 -5.17
CA VAL A 221 -46.02 -21.71 -5.73
C VAL A 221 -47.45 -21.89 -5.25
N GLU A 222 -47.97 -23.12 -5.27
CA GLU A 222 -49.30 -23.49 -4.78
C GLU A 222 -49.48 -23.06 -3.31
N LEU A 223 -48.51 -23.41 -2.45
CA LEU A 223 -48.52 -23.05 -1.03
C LEU A 223 -48.52 -21.53 -0.82
N LEU A 224 -47.67 -20.78 -1.52
CA LEU A 224 -47.58 -19.33 -1.38
C LEU A 224 -48.84 -18.62 -1.90
N VAL A 225 -49.43 -19.10 -2.99
CA VAL A 225 -50.70 -18.59 -3.51
C VAL A 225 -51.85 -18.88 -2.54
N LEU A 226 -51.88 -20.09 -1.95
CA LEU A 226 -52.84 -20.44 -0.92
C LEU A 226 -52.73 -19.49 0.28
N ILE A 227 -51.51 -19.16 0.71
CA ILE A 227 -51.29 -18.16 1.78
C ILE A 227 -51.83 -16.79 1.34
N CYS A 228 -51.58 -16.32 0.11
CA CYS A 228 -52.13 -15.06 -0.38
C CYS A 228 -53.67 -15.01 -0.32
N LEU A 229 -54.35 -16.13 -0.60
CA LEU A 229 -55.79 -16.27 -0.52
C LEU A 229 -56.29 -16.30 0.93
N ILE A 230 -55.68 -17.14 1.79
CA ILE A 230 -56.06 -17.24 3.21
C ILE A 230 -55.90 -15.89 3.90
N VAL A 231 -54.79 -15.18 3.66
CA VAL A 231 -54.55 -13.85 4.25
C VAL A 231 -55.50 -12.81 3.66
N GLY A 232 -55.92 -12.93 2.40
CA GLY A 232 -56.88 -12.02 1.79
C GLY A 232 -58.32 -12.21 2.27
N ILE A 233 -58.73 -13.46 2.51
CA ILE A 233 -60.11 -13.83 2.89
C ILE A 233 -60.29 -13.86 4.41
N PHE A 234 -59.28 -14.26 5.17
CA PHE A 234 -59.33 -14.35 6.65
C PHE A 234 -58.13 -13.65 7.32
N PRO A 235 -57.90 -12.35 7.05
CA PRO A 235 -56.70 -11.65 7.49
C PRO A 235 -56.48 -11.60 9.02
N ALA A 236 -57.55 -11.31 9.77
CA ALA A 236 -57.47 -11.20 11.23
C ALA A 236 -57.07 -12.52 11.90
N TRP A 237 -57.61 -13.64 11.41
CA TRP A 237 -57.29 -14.98 11.90
C TRP A 237 -55.92 -15.46 11.43
N ALA A 238 -55.55 -15.19 10.18
CA ALA A 238 -54.32 -15.72 9.59
C ALA A 238 -53.04 -15.00 10.03
N VAL A 239 -53.07 -13.65 10.09
CA VAL A 239 -51.85 -12.84 10.28
C VAL A 239 -51.98 -11.85 11.44
N GLY A 240 -53.15 -11.68 12.05
CA GLY A 240 -53.37 -10.69 13.11
C GLY A 240 -52.37 -10.77 14.27
N ASP A 241 -52.20 -11.95 14.87
CA ASP A 241 -51.29 -12.14 16.00
C ASP A 241 -49.81 -12.05 15.60
N ILE A 242 -49.47 -12.55 14.41
CA ILE A 242 -48.12 -12.47 13.84
C ILE A 242 -47.75 -11.00 13.60
N LEU A 243 -48.66 -10.23 13.00
CA LEU A 243 -48.49 -8.81 12.73
C LEU A 243 -48.37 -8.03 14.04
N ARG A 244 -49.21 -8.33 15.03
CA ARG A 244 -49.16 -7.67 16.35
C ARG A 244 -47.80 -7.88 17.01
N THR A 245 -47.32 -9.12 17.01
CA THR A 245 -46.02 -9.49 17.59
C THR A 245 -44.86 -8.84 16.84
N ALA A 246 -44.93 -8.78 15.50
CA ALA A 246 -43.89 -8.19 14.68
C ALA A 246 -43.87 -6.65 14.74
N ALA A 247 -45.03 -6.00 14.84
CA ALA A 247 -45.14 -4.53 14.85
C ALA A 247 -44.87 -3.94 16.24
N TYR A 248 -45.17 -4.66 17.33
CA TYR A 248 -44.98 -4.18 18.71
C TYR A 248 -43.60 -3.57 18.99
N PRO A 249 -42.47 -4.25 18.69
CA PRO A 249 -41.15 -3.66 18.94
C PRO A 249 -40.78 -2.54 17.96
N VAL A 250 -41.43 -2.47 16.79
CA VAL A 250 -41.15 -1.48 15.74
C VAL A 250 -41.80 -0.13 16.07
N VAL A 251 -42.97 -0.13 16.69
CA VAL A 251 -43.67 1.10 17.12
C VAL A 251 -43.25 1.60 18.51
N GLY A 252 -42.24 0.97 19.14
CA GLY A 252 -41.75 1.37 20.46
C GLY A 252 -42.59 0.87 21.65
N GLY A 253 -43.38 -0.19 21.47
CA GLY A 253 -44.10 -0.87 22.56
C GLY A 253 -45.54 -0.43 22.81
N ALA A 254 -46.02 0.62 22.15
CA ALA A 254 -47.43 1.03 22.18
C ALA A 254 -48.07 0.78 20.81
N LEU A 255 -48.84 -0.31 20.68
CA LEU A 255 -49.52 -0.63 19.44
C LEU A 255 -50.77 0.23 19.26
N PRO A 256 -50.91 0.93 18.11
CA PRO A 256 -52.17 1.59 17.79
C PRO A 256 -53.27 0.56 17.53
N GLU A 257 -54.53 0.94 17.74
CA GLU A 257 -55.66 0.11 17.32
C GLU A 257 -55.71 0.06 15.78
N PHE A 258 -55.62 -1.14 15.22
CA PHE A 258 -55.75 -1.37 13.78
C PHE A 258 -56.78 -2.48 13.50
N SER A 259 -57.56 -2.31 12.44
CA SER A 259 -58.55 -3.29 12.01
C SER A 259 -58.15 -3.91 10.67
N LEU A 260 -58.02 -5.24 10.66
CA LEU A 260 -57.77 -6.04 9.46
C LEU A 260 -59.10 -6.50 8.82
N ALA A 261 -60.14 -5.65 8.82
CA ALA A 261 -61.37 -5.99 8.11
C ALA A 261 -61.13 -6.06 6.60
N ILE A 262 -61.89 -6.91 5.89
CA ILE A 262 -61.84 -7.01 4.42
C ILE A 262 -62.57 -5.83 3.78
N TRP A 263 -63.51 -5.24 4.53
CA TRP A 263 -64.40 -4.20 4.08
C TRP A 263 -64.61 -3.19 5.21
N HIS A 264 -64.12 -1.97 5.01
CA HIS A 264 -64.27 -0.85 5.96
C HIS A 264 -65.36 0.15 5.53
N GLY A 265 -66.20 -0.21 4.56
CA GLY A 265 -67.23 0.67 3.98
C GLY A 265 -66.72 1.51 2.80
N ILE A 266 -67.58 2.37 2.26
CA ILE A 266 -67.20 3.31 1.19
C ILE A 266 -66.40 4.46 1.83
N ASN A 267 -65.07 4.34 1.78
CA ASN A 267 -64.13 5.32 2.34
C ASN A 267 -63.22 5.90 1.23
N THR A 268 -62.45 6.94 1.55
CA THR A 268 -61.51 7.58 0.61
C THR A 268 -60.41 6.62 0.09
N PRO A 269 -59.78 5.75 0.92
CA PRO A 269 -58.87 4.71 0.45
C PRO A 269 -59.45 3.75 -0.59
N LEU A 270 -60.72 3.34 -0.43
CA LEU A 270 -61.40 2.46 -1.37
C LEU A 270 -61.62 3.16 -2.72
N ILE A 271 -62.00 4.45 -2.71
CA ILE A 271 -62.12 5.25 -3.93
C ILE A 271 -60.77 5.35 -4.64
N MET A 272 -59.69 5.62 -3.90
CA MET A 272 -58.33 5.62 -4.46
C MET A 272 -57.93 4.25 -5.04
N SER A 273 -58.29 3.15 -4.37
CA SER A 273 -58.07 1.78 -4.88
C SER A 273 -58.83 1.53 -6.19
N ILE A 274 -60.08 1.97 -6.29
CA ILE A 274 -60.88 1.84 -7.51
C ILE A 274 -60.28 2.69 -8.64
N ILE A 275 -59.88 3.94 -8.35
CA ILE A 275 -59.21 4.81 -9.32
C ILE A 275 -57.88 4.20 -9.77
N ALA A 276 -57.09 3.65 -8.84
CA ALA A 276 -55.83 2.99 -9.16
C ALA A 276 -56.05 1.74 -10.05
N LEU A 277 -57.08 0.95 -9.78
CA LEU A 277 -57.45 -0.21 -10.57
C LEU A 277 -57.89 0.17 -11.99
N LEU A 278 -58.89 1.05 -12.11
CA LEU A 278 -59.41 1.50 -13.41
C LEU A 278 -58.36 2.27 -14.20
N GLY A 279 -57.62 3.17 -13.54
CA GLY A 279 -56.53 3.93 -14.13
C GLY A 279 -55.38 3.04 -14.58
N GLY A 280 -55.02 2.01 -13.82
CA GLY A 280 -54.02 1.02 -14.21
C GLY A 280 -54.46 0.15 -15.40
N ILE A 281 -55.73 -0.24 -15.45
CA ILE A 281 -56.32 -0.94 -16.61
C ILE A 281 -56.26 -0.04 -17.85
N ALA A 282 -56.72 1.21 -17.74
CA ALA A 282 -56.70 2.18 -18.83
C ALA A 282 -55.28 2.48 -19.30
N LEU A 283 -54.32 2.61 -18.38
CA LEU A 283 -52.91 2.80 -18.69
C LEU A 283 -52.36 1.59 -19.47
N PHE A 284 -52.62 0.38 -18.99
CA PHE A 284 -52.17 -0.85 -19.66
C PHE A 284 -52.75 -0.99 -21.07
N THR A 285 -54.06 -0.82 -21.24
CA THR A 285 -54.72 -0.94 -22.55
C THR A 285 -54.26 0.13 -23.52
N THR A 286 -54.08 1.37 -23.06
CA THR A 286 -53.54 2.47 -23.88
C THR A 286 -52.10 2.18 -24.30
N LEU A 287 -51.23 1.75 -23.38
CA LEU A 287 -49.83 1.39 -23.70
C LEU A 287 -49.73 0.18 -24.63
N ARG A 288 -50.65 -0.78 -24.52
CA ARG A 288 -50.74 -1.92 -25.43
C ARG A 288 -51.17 -1.47 -26.83
N TRP A 289 -52.25 -0.69 -26.93
CA TRP A 289 -52.75 -0.14 -28.19
C TRP A 289 -51.70 0.72 -28.92
N LEU A 290 -50.98 1.56 -28.19
CA LEU A 290 -49.89 2.38 -28.75
C LEU A 290 -48.71 1.54 -29.26
N ARG A 291 -48.41 0.39 -28.62
CA ARG A 291 -47.36 -0.54 -29.06
C ARG A 291 -47.79 -1.33 -30.29
N GLU A 292 -49.04 -1.78 -30.35
CA GLU A 292 -49.60 -2.47 -31.53
C GLU A 292 -49.61 -1.57 -32.77
N ARG A 293 -49.82 -0.25 -32.60
CA ARG A 293 -49.72 0.75 -33.68
C ARG A 293 -48.30 1.23 -33.99
N SER A 294 -47.27 0.66 -33.35
CA SER A 294 -45.86 1.07 -33.50
C SER A 294 -45.58 2.55 -33.20
N VAL A 295 -46.49 3.24 -32.48
CA VAL A 295 -46.33 4.65 -32.09
C VAL A 295 -45.37 4.77 -30.91
N LEU A 296 -45.42 3.81 -29.99
CA LEU A 296 -44.54 3.75 -28.83
C LEU A 296 -43.51 2.63 -29.01
N GLY A 297 -42.23 2.98 -28.94
CA GLY A 297 -41.14 2.01 -28.93
C GLY A 297 -41.09 1.18 -27.64
N GLN A 298 -40.20 0.19 -27.61
CA GLN A 298 -40.04 -0.72 -26.48
C GLN A 298 -39.28 -0.12 -25.27
N LYS A 299 -38.70 1.07 -25.42
CA LYS A 299 -37.87 1.72 -24.40
C LYS A 299 -38.70 2.78 -23.67
N ALA A 300 -38.48 2.91 -22.36
CA ALA A 300 -39.11 3.95 -21.57
C ALA A 300 -38.82 5.35 -22.16
N PRO A 301 -39.85 6.17 -22.45
CA PRO A 301 -39.64 7.52 -22.95
C PRO A 301 -38.85 8.35 -21.93
N VAL A 302 -37.91 9.16 -22.43
CA VAL A 302 -36.98 10.00 -21.63
C VAL A 302 -35.96 9.23 -20.78
N LEU A 303 -36.42 8.33 -19.90
CA LEU A 303 -35.59 7.60 -18.93
C LEU A 303 -34.67 6.56 -19.58
N HIS A 304 -34.90 6.11 -20.82
CA HIS A 304 -33.95 5.22 -21.51
C HIS A 304 -32.56 5.84 -21.71
N ARG A 305 -32.44 7.17 -21.65
CA ARG A 305 -31.16 7.89 -21.75
C ARG A 305 -30.32 7.78 -20.47
N PHE A 306 -30.97 7.52 -19.34
CA PHE A 306 -30.33 7.41 -18.03
C PHE A 306 -30.24 5.93 -17.62
N SER A 307 -29.02 5.41 -17.56
CA SER A 307 -28.76 4.06 -17.05
C SER A 307 -27.99 4.14 -15.74
N GLY A 308 -28.62 3.71 -14.65
CA GLY A 308 -27.97 3.66 -13.33
C GLY A 308 -26.69 2.83 -13.34
N LYS A 309 -26.67 1.71 -14.09
CA LYS A 309 -25.47 0.89 -14.31
C LYS A 309 -24.33 1.71 -14.92
N ARG A 310 -24.60 2.43 -16.02
CA ARG A 310 -23.57 3.28 -16.68
C ARG A 310 -23.10 4.41 -15.76
N ALA A 311 -23.99 5.01 -14.99
CA ALA A 311 -23.63 6.05 -14.02
C ALA A 311 -22.67 5.50 -12.95
N PHE A 312 -22.97 4.31 -12.39
CA PHE A 312 -22.12 3.62 -11.42
C PHE A 312 -20.75 3.24 -12.01
N GLU A 313 -20.73 2.64 -13.20
CA GLU A 313 -19.48 2.26 -13.88
C GLU A 313 -18.61 3.49 -14.20
N ASN A 314 -19.22 4.59 -14.64
CA ASN A 314 -18.52 5.85 -14.89
C ASN A 314 -17.94 6.46 -13.60
N LEU A 315 -18.68 6.41 -12.49
CA LEU A 315 -18.20 6.88 -11.20
C LEU A 315 -16.97 6.07 -10.74
N LEU A 316 -17.04 4.74 -10.83
CA LEU A 316 -15.95 3.85 -10.48
C LEU A 316 -14.72 4.08 -11.38
N ALA A 317 -14.93 4.30 -12.67
CA ALA A 317 -13.86 4.63 -13.62
C ALA A 317 -13.19 5.97 -13.28
N ARG A 318 -13.97 7.01 -12.94
CA ARG A 318 -13.45 8.33 -12.52
C ARG A 318 -12.66 8.23 -11.22
N ALA A 319 -13.16 7.51 -10.22
CA ALA A 319 -12.44 7.27 -8.97
C ALA A 319 -11.09 6.57 -9.23
N SER A 320 -11.08 5.58 -10.12
CA SER A 320 -9.86 4.85 -10.52
C SER A 320 -8.89 5.72 -11.31
N LEU A 321 -9.38 6.65 -12.12
CA LEU A 321 -8.55 7.62 -12.84
C LEU A 321 -7.93 8.65 -11.88
N LEU A 322 -8.72 9.16 -10.93
CA LEU A 322 -8.24 10.07 -9.90
C LEU A 322 -7.12 9.42 -9.08
N ALA A 323 -7.32 8.18 -8.62
CA ALA A 323 -6.29 7.44 -7.89
C ALA A 323 -5.00 7.26 -8.70
N ARG A 324 -5.11 6.93 -10.00
CA ARG A 324 -3.95 6.81 -10.90
C ARG A 324 -3.24 8.15 -11.11
N ASN A 325 -3.98 9.23 -11.24
CA ASN A 325 -3.41 10.57 -11.41
C ASN A 325 -2.72 11.06 -10.14
N LEU A 326 -3.34 10.88 -8.97
CA LEU A 326 -2.73 11.18 -7.68
C LEU A 326 -1.45 10.36 -7.48
N ARG A 327 -1.47 9.07 -7.79
CA ARG A 327 -0.26 8.24 -7.74
C ARG A 327 0.83 8.76 -8.67
N ARG A 328 0.50 9.19 -9.89
CA ARG A 328 1.50 9.75 -10.82
C ARG A 328 2.08 11.08 -10.34
N LEU A 329 1.27 11.90 -9.67
CA LEU A 329 1.69 13.19 -9.13
C LEU A 329 2.57 13.03 -7.88
N LEU A 330 2.18 12.13 -6.97
CA LEU A 330 2.83 11.94 -5.67
C LEU A 330 3.99 10.95 -5.72
N ASN A 331 3.99 9.99 -6.65
CA ASN A 331 5.07 9.01 -6.74
C ASN A 331 6.28 9.59 -7.44
N THR A 332 7.42 9.57 -6.77
CA THR A 332 8.70 9.94 -7.34
C THR A 332 9.53 8.69 -7.62
N GLN A 333 9.77 8.37 -8.89
CA GLN A 333 10.66 7.25 -9.28
C GLN A 333 12.15 7.65 -9.30
N GLN A 334 12.45 8.94 -9.32
CA GLN A 334 13.81 9.45 -9.41
C GLN A 334 14.33 9.84 -8.03
N LEU A 335 15.49 9.29 -7.65
CA LEU A 335 16.18 9.61 -6.39
C LEU A 335 16.37 11.12 -6.19
N GLN A 336 16.63 11.88 -7.27
CA GLN A 336 16.80 13.34 -7.17
C GLN A 336 15.56 14.05 -6.59
N TRP A 337 14.35 13.62 -6.96
CA TRP A 337 13.13 14.20 -6.43
C TRP A 337 12.85 13.73 -5.00
N GLN A 338 13.17 12.48 -4.69
CA GLN A 338 13.08 11.95 -3.33
C GLN A 338 14.00 12.74 -2.38
N MET A 339 15.25 12.96 -2.78
CA MET A 339 16.23 13.75 -2.03
C MET A 339 15.81 15.22 -1.94
N LEU A 340 15.24 15.80 -3.00
CA LEU A 340 14.71 17.17 -2.96
C LEU A 340 13.66 17.32 -1.87
N TRP A 341 12.66 16.44 -1.84
CA TRP A 341 11.60 16.49 -0.84
C TRP A 341 12.12 16.21 0.57
N LEU A 342 13.07 15.29 0.72
CA LEU A 342 13.71 15.01 2.00
C LEU A 342 14.44 16.24 2.55
N VAL A 343 15.25 16.92 1.72
CA VAL A 343 15.98 18.13 2.13
C VAL A 343 15.02 19.29 2.42
N LEU A 344 13.98 19.48 1.59
CA LEU A 344 12.94 20.49 1.84
C LEU A 344 12.20 20.24 3.16
N LEU A 345 11.86 18.98 3.44
CA LEU A 345 11.21 18.60 4.68
C LEU A 345 12.13 18.81 5.89
N ALA A 346 13.41 18.44 5.78
CA ALA A 346 14.40 18.66 6.83
C ALA A 346 14.60 20.17 7.10
N LEU A 347 14.67 20.99 6.06
CA LEU A 347 14.72 22.45 6.17
C LEU A 347 13.47 23.01 6.84
N ALA A 348 12.28 22.58 6.43
CA ALA A 348 11.03 23.01 7.04
C ALA A 348 10.95 22.58 8.51
N ALA A 349 11.32 21.34 8.83
CA ALA A 349 11.32 20.82 10.19
C ALA A 349 12.35 21.52 11.09
N GLY A 350 13.52 21.88 10.57
CA GLY A 350 14.52 22.66 11.30
C GLY A 350 14.13 24.13 11.46
N ALA A 351 13.51 24.74 10.46
CA ALA A 351 13.09 26.13 10.49
C ALA A 351 11.84 26.37 11.35
N LEU A 352 10.91 25.41 11.41
CA LEU A 352 9.62 25.58 12.09
C LEU A 352 9.78 25.95 13.59
N PRO A 353 10.60 25.26 14.41
CA PRO A 353 10.81 25.65 15.80
C PRO A 353 11.45 27.03 15.93
N LEU A 354 12.37 27.40 15.03
CA LEU A 354 13.05 28.69 15.03
C LEU A 354 12.09 29.83 14.70
N LEU A 355 11.18 29.61 13.75
CA LEU A 355 10.14 30.58 13.39
C LEU A 355 9.10 30.76 14.52
N LEU A 356 8.75 29.67 15.21
CA LEU A 356 7.73 29.70 16.27
C LEU A 356 8.26 30.26 17.61
N ARG A 357 9.49 29.94 17.99
CA ARG A 357 10.05 30.29 19.30
C ARG A 357 11.14 31.37 19.25
N GLY A 358 11.51 31.79 18.05
CA GLY A 358 12.64 32.69 17.83
C GLY A 358 13.98 31.99 18.06
N VAL A 359 15.05 32.76 17.82
CA VAL A 359 16.42 32.31 17.99
C VAL A 359 17.00 32.91 19.26
N GLN A 360 17.65 32.07 20.07
CA GLN A 360 18.49 32.53 21.18
C GLN A 360 19.90 31.94 21.03
N LEU A 361 20.88 32.82 20.83
CA LEU A 361 22.30 32.48 20.89
C LEU A 361 22.75 32.39 22.35
N GLY A 362 23.72 31.53 22.64
CA GLY A 362 24.31 31.46 23.98
C GLY A 362 25.33 32.57 24.22
N GLN A 363 25.84 32.65 25.46
CA GLN A 363 26.77 33.70 25.92
C GLN A 363 28.20 33.19 26.17
N ARG A 364 28.55 32.00 25.67
CA ARG A 364 29.90 31.44 25.86
C ARG A 364 30.92 32.21 25.04
N ASN A 365 32.07 32.52 25.65
CA ASN A 365 33.17 33.23 24.99
C ASN A 365 33.73 32.44 23.79
N ASP A 366 34.08 33.16 22.74
CA ASP A 366 34.73 32.61 21.55
C ASP A 366 36.18 32.21 21.83
N LEU A 367 36.65 31.17 21.13
CA LEU A 367 38.06 30.79 21.10
C LEU A 367 38.82 31.71 20.13
N PRO A 368 40.09 32.06 20.41
CA PRO A 368 40.89 32.86 19.49
C PRO A 368 41.07 32.13 18.15
N LEU A 369 40.84 32.84 17.06
CA LEU A 369 40.97 32.28 15.71
C LEU A 369 42.44 32.02 15.38
N SER A 370 42.81 30.75 15.20
CA SER A 370 44.13 30.39 14.64
C SER A 370 44.12 30.55 13.12
N PRO A 371 44.98 31.40 12.53
CA PRO A 371 45.07 31.55 11.08
C PRO A 371 45.41 30.24 10.36
N ALA A 372 46.23 29.39 10.97
CA ALA A 372 46.58 28.08 10.42
C ALA A 372 45.36 27.14 10.36
N PHE A 373 44.53 27.15 11.40
CA PHE A 373 43.31 26.35 11.44
C PHE A 373 42.25 26.86 10.44
N ALA A 374 42.12 28.19 10.31
CA ALA A 374 41.25 28.78 9.29
C ALA A 374 41.69 28.39 7.88
N LEU A 375 43.00 28.45 7.58
CA LEU A 375 43.56 28.04 6.29
C LEU A 375 43.28 26.55 6.00
N LEU A 376 43.45 25.68 6.99
CA LEU A 376 43.15 24.25 6.88
C LEU A 376 41.70 24.02 6.45
N TRP A 377 40.74 24.71 7.07
CA TRP A 377 39.32 24.58 6.74
C TRP A 377 38.95 25.22 5.40
N VAL A 378 39.59 26.33 5.02
CA VAL A 378 39.45 26.90 3.67
C VAL A 378 39.89 25.88 2.62
N LEU A 379 41.04 25.22 2.83
CA LEU A 379 41.53 24.18 1.94
C LEU A 379 40.54 22.99 1.87
N GLY A 380 40.05 22.52 3.01
CA GLY A 380 39.05 21.45 3.08
C GLY A 380 37.73 21.81 2.38
N GLY A 381 37.26 23.05 2.55
CA GLY A 381 36.08 23.58 1.87
C GLY A 381 36.26 23.65 0.35
N LEU A 382 37.42 24.12 -0.14
CA LEU A 382 37.76 24.12 -1.56
C LEU A 382 37.83 22.70 -2.13
N CYS A 383 38.39 21.75 -1.37
CA CYS A 383 38.40 20.33 -1.69
C CYS A 383 36.98 19.77 -1.83
N ALA A 384 36.10 20.00 -0.84
CA ALA A 384 34.71 19.54 -0.88
C ALA A 384 33.90 20.14 -2.05
N LEU A 385 34.04 21.45 -2.29
CA LEU A 385 33.41 22.14 -3.43
C LEU A 385 33.95 21.60 -4.77
N GLY A 386 35.26 21.38 -4.86
CA GLY A 386 35.91 20.79 -6.03
C GLY A 386 35.42 19.38 -6.30
N ALA A 387 35.27 18.55 -5.26
CA ALA A 387 34.72 17.20 -5.37
C ALA A 387 33.29 17.23 -5.94
N ALA A 388 32.41 18.06 -5.38
CA ALA A 388 31.03 18.22 -5.86
C ALA A 388 30.96 18.71 -7.32
N TRP A 389 31.81 19.68 -7.68
CA TRP A 389 31.86 20.23 -9.04
C TRP A 389 32.36 19.19 -10.07
N LYS A 390 33.38 18.40 -9.72
CA LYS A 390 34.01 17.43 -10.62
C LYS A 390 33.29 16.09 -10.68
N ALA A 391 32.47 15.73 -9.69
CA ALA A 391 31.83 14.42 -9.53
C ALA A 391 31.08 13.92 -10.78
N LYS A 392 30.50 14.82 -11.58
CA LYS A 392 29.72 14.40 -12.76
C LYS A 392 30.59 13.80 -13.89
N PHE A 393 31.73 14.41 -14.18
CA PHE A 393 32.54 14.12 -15.38
C PHE A 393 33.96 13.66 -15.07
N HIS A 394 34.54 14.09 -13.95
CA HIS A 394 35.91 13.76 -13.55
C HIS A 394 35.90 13.07 -12.18
N ARG A 395 35.35 11.85 -12.12
CA ARG A 395 35.13 11.12 -10.86
C ARG A 395 36.41 10.83 -10.10
N MET A 396 37.50 10.51 -10.79
CA MET A 396 38.81 10.29 -10.16
C MET A 396 39.31 11.58 -9.48
N ALA A 397 39.23 12.72 -10.17
CA ALA A 397 39.59 14.01 -9.57
C ALA A 397 38.67 14.36 -8.39
N ALA A 398 37.37 14.06 -8.49
CA ALA A 398 36.44 14.27 -7.38
C ALA A 398 36.79 13.43 -6.16
N LEU A 399 37.23 12.18 -6.36
CA LEU A 399 37.66 11.29 -5.28
C LEU A 399 38.95 11.78 -4.62
N ILE A 400 39.94 12.25 -5.38
CA ILE A 400 41.16 12.87 -4.85
C ILE A 400 40.81 14.09 -3.98
N MET A 401 39.92 14.95 -4.48
CA MET A 401 39.46 16.12 -3.73
C MET A 401 38.67 15.75 -2.48
N MET A 402 37.89 14.66 -2.52
CA MET A 402 37.21 14.12 -1.33
C MET A 402 38.21 13.64 -0.28
N GLY A 403 39.25 12.91 -0.68
CA GLY A 403 40.35 12.50 0.20
C GLY A 403 41.10 13.68 0.82
N GLY A 404 41.29 14.78 0.08
CA GLY A 404 41.82 16.03 0.63
C GLY A 404 40.95 16.62 1.74
N ALA A 405 39.62 16.60 1.58
CA ALA A 405 38.69 17.03 2.64
C ALA A 405 38.69 16.06 3.84
N GLY A 406 38.82 14.75 3.60
CA GLY A 406 39.00 13.74 4.64
C GLY A 406 40.28 13.94 5.46
N LEU A 407 41.40 14.28 4.81
CA LEU A 407 42.66 14.60 5.48
C LEU A 407 42.55 15.86 6.36
N VAL A 408 41.87 16.90 5.88
CA VAL A 408 41.57 18.11 6.68
C VAL A 408 40.74 17.75 7.92
N THR A 409 39.77 16.85 7.77
CA THR A 409 38.96 16.35 8.89
C THR A 409 39.81 15.57 9.90
N CYS A 410 40.72 14.70 9.42
CA CYS A 410 41.69 13.99 10.26
C CYS A 410 42.59 14.94 11.07
N ILE A 411 43.18 15.95 10.41
CA ILE A 411 44.01 16.95 11.08
C ILE A 411 43.17 17.76 12.09
N THR A 412 41.91 18.03 11.79
CA THR A 412 40.99 18.69 12.73
C THR A 412 40.76 17.85 13.99
N PHE A 413 40.60 16.53 13.88
CA PHE A 413 40.50 15.66 15.05
C PHE A 413 41.79 15.70 15.90
N LEU A 414 42.96 15.67 15.27
CA LEU A 414 44.23 15.85 15.99
C LEU A 414 44.32 17.21 16.68
N TRP A 415 43.88 18.28 16.00
CA TRP A 415 43.86 19.64 16.56
C TRP A 415 43.01 19.74 17.83
N PHE A 416 41.89 18.99 17.89
CA PHE A 416 41.02 18.90 19.07
C PHE A 416 41.39 17.74 20.01
N SER A 417 42.60 17.19 19.92
CA SER A 417 43.10 16.13 20.80
C SER A 417 42.25 14.85 20.79
N ALA A 418 41.71 14.48 19.62
CA ALA A 418 40.97 13.25 19.37
C ALA A 418 41.78 12.26 18.48
N PRO A 419 42.86 11.66 18.99
CA PRO A 419 43.77 10.83 18.20
C PRO A 419 43.13 9.52 17.70
N ASP A 420 42.24 8.89 18.46
CA ASP A 420 41.51 7.68 18.02
C ASP A 420 40.61 7.95 16.81
N LEU A 421 39.92 9.09 16.81
CA LEU A 421 39.08 9.53 15.69
C LEU A 421 39.95 9.88 14.47
N ALA A 422 41.12 10.47 14.67
CA ALA A 422 42.05 10.76 13.58
C ALA A 422 42.59 9.48 12.92
N LEU A 423 43.01 8.49 13.72
CA LEU A 423 43.50 7.21 13.22
C LEU A 423 42.39 6.45 12.47
N THR A 424 41.19 6.35 13.04
CA THR A 424 40.05 5.72 12.36
C THR A 424 39.72 6.44 11.06
N GLN A 425 39.59 7.77 11.07
CA GLN A 425 39.27 8.56 9.87
C GLN A 425 40.30 8.36 8.76
N LEU A 426 41.60 8.40 9.08
CA LEU A 426 42.65 8.24 8.09
C LEU A 426 42.59 6.88 7.41
N VAL A 427 42.44 5.80 8.19
CA VAL A 427 42.43 4.44 7.63
C VAL A 427 41.13 4.17 6.88
N VAL A 428 39.98 4.64 7.39
CA VAL A 428 38.69 4.55 6.69
C VAL A 428 38.74 5.31 5.36
N GLU A 429 39.33 6.49 5.31
CA GLU A 429 39.49 7.27 4.06
C GLU A 429 40.27 6.47 3.01
N ILE A 430 41.36 5.81 3.41
CA ILE A 430 42.17 4.96 2.53
C ILE A 430 41.33 3.78 2.02
N VAL A 431 40.68 3.03 2.93
CA VAL A 431 39.87 1.85 2.56
C VAL A 431 38.74 2.24 1.63
N THR A 432 37.97 3.26 1.97
CA THR A 432 36.83 3.72 1.17
C THR A 432 37.27 4.26 -0.20
N THR A 433 38.38 5.01 -0.26
CA THR A 433 38.96 5.48 -1.52
C THR A 433 39.32 4.30 -2.42
N ILE A 434 40.01 3.28 -1.89
CA ILE A 434 40.36 2.07 -2.64
C ILE A 434 39.11 1.35 -3.16
N LEU A 435 38.11 1.14 -2.31
CA LEU A 435 36.87 0.46 -2.68
C LEU A 435 36.09 1.25 -3.76
N ILE A 436 36.03 2.57 -3.63
CA ILE A 436 35.37 3.43 -4.63
C ILE A 436 36.15 3.40 -5.96
N LEU A 437 37.49 3.46 -5.95
CA LEU A 437 38.31 3.34 -7.17
C LEU A 437 38.05 2.01 -7.89
N LEU A 438 38.00 0.90 -7.17
CA LEU A 438 37.67 -0.42 -7.72
C LEU A 438 36.25 -0.45 -8.31
N GLY A 439 35.29 0.21 -7.66
CA GLY A 439 33.92 0.36 -8.17
C GLY A 439 33.82 1.27 -9.40
N LEU A 440 34.60 2.35 -9.47
CA LEU A 440 34.57 3.34 -10.55
C LEU A 440 34.90 2.74 -11.92
N ARG A 441 35.74 1.69 -11.97
CA ARG A 441 36.06 0.93 -13.20
C ARG A 441 34.80 0.46 -13.92
N TRP A 442 33.77 0.05 -13.17
CA TRP A 442 32.56 -0.56 -13.72
C TRP A 442 31.53 0.43 -14.21
N LEU A 443 31.74 1.72 -13.98
CA LEU A 443 30.81 2.75 -14.37
C LEU A 443 31.24 3.40 -15.68
N PRO A 444 30.33 3.53 -16.67
CA PRO A 444 30.67 4.12 -17.95
C PRO A 444 31.13 5.58 -17.78
N ARG A 445 32.19 5.94 -18.51
CA ARG A 445 32.71 7.31 -18.56
C ARG A 445 31.64 8.20 -19.20
N ARG A 446 31.25 9.26 -18.50
CA ARG A 446 30.32 10.24 -19.07
C ARG A 446 31.05 11.15 -20.03
N ASP A 447 30.75 11.01 -21.31
CA ASP A 447 31.25 11.91 -22.34
C ASP A 447 30.36 13.17 -22.43
N GLN A 448 31.00 14.33 -22.47
CA GLN A 448 30.32 15.61 -22.70
C GLN A 448 29.94 15.78 -24.17
N ALA A 449 30.71 15.20 -25.09
CA ALA A 449 30.48 15.29 -26.54
C ALA A 449 29.23 14.53 -26.99
N LEU A 450 28.89 13.43 -26.29
CA LEU A 450 27.68 12.63 -26.55
C LEU A 450 26.41 13.20 -25.90
N ALA A 451 26.51 14.33 -25.19
CA ALA A 451 25.32 15.00 -24.67
C ALA A 451 24.52 15.55 -25.87
N PRO A 452 23.25 15.11 -26.09
CA PRO A 452 22.47 15.59 -27.23
C PRO A 452 22.45 17.11 -27.22
N ALA A 453 22.68 17.74 -28.39
CA ALA A 453 22.67 19.18 -28.58
C ALA A 453 21.45 19.76 -27.84
N ALA A 454 21.68 20.29 -26.64
CA ALA A 454 20.60 20.55 -25.72
C ALA A 454 19.76 21.65 -26.36
N THR A 455 18.52 21.35 -26.74
CA THR A 455 17.57 22.39 -27.12
C THR A 455 17.65 23.50 -26.08
N TYR A 456 17.64 24.78 -26.48
CA TYR A 456 17.76 25.91 -25.56
C TYR A 456 16.92 25.76 -24.27
N ARG A 457 15.70 25.22 -24.41
CA ARG A 457 14.79 24.89 -23.29
C ARG A 457 15.30 23.80 -22.33
N ALA A 458 16.02 22.79 -22.81
CA ALA A 458 16.63 21.76 -21.98
C ALA A 458 17.83 22.30 -21.19
N ALA A 459 18.65 23.17 -21.80
CA ALA A 459 19.75 23.84 -21.13
C ALA A 459 19.24 24.78 -20.01
N LEU A 460 18.21 25.58 -20.30
CA LEU A 460 17.53 26.43 -19.31
C LEU A 460 16.98 25.63 -18.12
N ARG A 461 16.26 24.53 -18.37
CA ARG A 461 15.74 23.65 -17.31
C ARG A 461 16.87 23.07 -16.46
N ALA A 462 17.98 22.65 -17.08
CA ALA A 462 19.13 22.14 -16.35
C ALA A 462 19.79 23.22 -15.49
N ARG A 463 19.89 24.46 -15.98
CA ARG A 463 20.44 25.60 -15.24
C ARG A 463 19.56 25.97 -14.05
N HIS A 464 18.24 26.10 -14.26
CA HIS A 464 17.29 26.36 -13.18
C HIS A 464 17.34 25.27 -12.10
N ARG A 465 17.39 24.00 -12.50
CA ARG A 465 17.53 22.88 -11.56
C ARG A 465 18.82 22.95 -10.75
N ARG A 466 19.96 23.23 -11.39
CA ARG A 466 21.25 23.38 -10.68
C ARG A 466 21.25 24.58 -9.74
N LEU A 467 20.65 25.70 -10.15
CA LEU A 467 20.51 26.88 -9.29
C LEU A 467 19.66 26.56 -8.06
N ARG A 468 18.50 25.91 -8.26
CA ARG A 468 17.66 25.43 -7.15
C ARG A 468 18.44 24.52 -6.20
N ASP A 469 19.10 23.50 -6.73
CA ASP A 469 19.83 22.52 -5.92
C ASP A 469 21.00 23.20 -5.17
N LEU A 470 21.66 24.19 -5.79
CA LEU A 470 22.69 25.02 -5.14
C LEU A 470 22.10 25.88 -4.00
N LEU A 471 20.98 26.57 -4.24
CA LEU A 471 20.33 27.38 -3.21
C LEU A 471 19.89 26.54 -2.02
N LEU A 472 19.36 25.34 -2.27
CA LEU A 472 18.97 24.40 -1.21
C LEU A 472 20.17 23.86 -0.45
N ALA A 473 21.27 23.53 -1.14
CA ALA A 473 22.50 23.10 -0.48
C ALA A 473 23.10 24.20 0.40
N ILE A 474 23.09 25.46 -0.08
CA ILE A 474 23.53 26.62 0.71
C ILE A 474 22.62 26.82 1.92
N ALA A 475 21.30 26.80 1.74
CA ALA A 475 20.35 26.96 2.83
C ALA A 475 20.49 25.85 3.89
N ALA A 476 20.61 24.59 3.47
CA ALA A 476 20.79 23.46 4.38
C ALA A 476 22.15 23.50 5.09
N GLY A 477 23.23 23.77 4.35
CA GLY A 477 24.58 23.85 4.91
C GLY A 477 24.73 25.01 5.89
N ALA A 478 24.30 26.22 5.50
CA ALA A 478 24.32 27.39 6.37
C ALA A 478 23.40 27.21 7.58
N GLY A 479 22.22 26.60 7.40
CA GLY A 479 21.32 26.26 8.49
C GLY A 479 21.95 25.29 9.49
N CYS A 480 22.61 24.23 9.02
CA CYS A 480 23.33 23.29 9.89
C CYS A 480 24.50 23.96 10.62
N ALA A 481 25.31 24.76 9.90
CA ALA A 481 26.44 25.49 10.49
C ALA A 481 25.96 26.46 11.58
N TRP A 482 24.89 27.19 11.31
CA TRP A 482 24.31 28.13 12.25
C TRP A 482 23.68 27.43 13.46
N LEU A 483 22.99 26.30 13.28
CA LEU A 483 22.46 25.49 14.38
C LEU A 483 23.57 24.94 15.26
N ALA A 484 24.66 24.44 14.66
CA ALA A 484 25.84 23.98 15.38
C ALA A 484 26.47 25.12 16.19
N PHE A 485 26.64 26.30 15.58
CA PHE A 485 27.14 27.50 16.27
C PHE A 485 26.22 27.93 17.44
N ALA A 486 24.91 27.95 17.22
CA ALA A 486 23.92 28.30 18.25
C ALA A 486 23.91 27.30 19.41
N MET A 487 24.20 26.02 19.17
CA MET A 487 24.37 25.01 20.22
C MET A 487 25.70 25.16 20.96
N MET A 488 26.81 25.37 20.23
CA MET A 488 28.16 25.47 20.83
C MET A 488 28.36 26.74 21.66
N SER A 489 27.64 27.82 21.36
CA SER A 489 27.67 29.08 22.15
C SER A 489 26.97 28.97 23.52
N ARG A 490 26.29 27.86 23.82
CA ARG A 490 25.57 27.66 25.09
C ARG A 490 26.44 26.99 26.15
N PRO A 491 26.20 27.30 27.45
CA PRO A 491 26.85 26.57 28.54
C PRO A 491 26.31 25.14 28.64
N PHE A 492 27.21 24.16 28.76
CA PHE A 492 26.87 22.75 28.97
C PHE A 492 26.93 22.42 30.46
N ALA A 493 25.88 22.76 31.22
CA ALA A 493 25.86 22.59 32.68
C ALA A 493 25.73 21.13 33.14
N GLN A 494 25.25 20.22 32.29
CA GLN A 494 25.08 18.80 32.62
C GLN A 494 25.85 17.94 31.60
N SER A 495 27.17 17.77 31.83
CA SER A 495 28.01 16.88 31.01
C SER A 495 28.24 15.56 31.72
N THR A 496 28.12 14.45 30.99
CA THR A 496 28.54 13.12 31.45
C THR A 496 30.04 12.90 31.27
N SER A 497 30.77 13.84 30.67
CA SER A 497 32.22 13.72 30.44
C SER A 497 33.00 13.51 31.73
N THR A 498 32.65 14.21 32.81
CA THR A 498 33.34 14.10 34.10
C THR A 498 33.26 12.68 34.65
N PHE A 499 32.09 12.03 34.55
CA PHE A 499 31.89 10.64 34.96
C PHE A 499 32.86 9.70 34.23
N TYR A 500 32.97 9.81 32.90
CA TYR A 500 33.87 8.93 32.13
C TYR A 500 35.34 9.21 32.40
N LEU A 501 35.72 10.48 32.57
CA LEU A 501 37.11 10.86 32.88
C LEU A 501 37.55 10.33 34.26
N GLU A 502 36.67 10.39 35.26
CA GLU A 502 36.98 9.96 36.63
C GLU A 502 36.94 8.43 36.79
N ARG A 503 36.10 7.73 36.01
CA ARG A 503 35.86 6.29 36.18
C ARG A 503 36.49 5.38 35.14
N ALA A 504 37.06 5.92 34.05
CA ALA A 504 37.68 5.08 33.01
C ALA A 504 38.77 4.15 33.53
N LEU A 505 39.66 4.64 34.41
CA LEU A 505 40.73 3.83 34.97
C LEU A 505 40.24 2.92 36.11
N SER A 506 39.44 3.46 37.02
CA SER A 506 39.03 2.76 38.25
C SER A 506 37.96 1.69 38.03
N GLU A 507 36.99 1.94 37.14
CA GLU A 507 35.93 0.99 36.82
C GLU A 507 36.19 0.26 35.49
N GLY A 508 36.73 0.95 34.48
CA GLY A 508 36.95 0.39 33.13
C GLY A 508 38.34 -0.23 32.89
N GLY A 509 39.30 -0.02 33.80
CA GLY A 509 40.64 -0.64 33.76
C GLY A 509 41.64 0.00 32.78
N GLY A 510 41.28 1.08 32.08
CA GLY A 510 42.10 1.65 31.01
C GLY A 510 42.27 3.16 31.09
N THR A 511 43.43 3.66 30.66
CA THR A 511 43.69 5.11 30.57
C THR A 511 43.13 5.73 29.29
N ASN A 512 42.87 4.93 28.24
CA ASN A 512 42.23 5.43 27.03
C ASN A 512 40.71 5.51 27.23
N VAL A 513 40.24 6.69 27.65
CA VAL A 513 38.82 6.96 27.92
C VAL A 513 37.94 6.67 26.69
N VAL A 514 38.41 6.94 25.47
CA VAL A 514 37.62 6.69 24.24
C VAL A 514 37.45 5.19 24.03
N ASN A 515 38.54 4.42 24.07
CA ASN A 515 38.44 2.98 23.86
C ASN A 515 37.62 2.33 24.97
N VAL A 516 37.87 2.67 26.24
CA VAL A 516 37.11 2.16 27.40
C VAL A 516 35.62 2.47 27.25
N MET A 517 35.24 3.68 26.79
CA MET A 517 33.83 3.97 26.49
C MET A 517 33.27 3.04 25.40
N LEU A 518 34.00 2.78 24.32
CA LEU A 518 33.53 1.98 23.20
C LEU A 518 33.43 0.48 23.52
N VAL A 519 34.32 -0.05 24.35
CA VAL A 519 34.40 -1.51 24.60
C VAL A 519 33.74 -1.94 25.90
N ASP A 520 33.53 -1.02 26.84
CA ASP A 520 32.98 -1.29 28.17
C ASP A 520 31.70 -0.47 28.43
N PHE A 521 31.82 0.80 28.86
CA PHE A 521 30.64 1.59 29.28
C PHE A 521 29.52 1.67 28.23
N ARG A 522 29.88 1.71 26.94
CA ARG A 522 28.98 1.72 25.79
C ARG A 522 29.32 0.61 24.80
N GLY A 523 29.82 -0.53 25.30
CA GLY A 523 30.10 -1.74 24.52
C GLY A 523 28.95 -2.15 23.59
N PHE A 524 27.72 -1.95 24.03
CA PHE A 524 26.53 -2.27 23.26
C PHE A 524 26.39 -1.46 21.96
N ASP A 525 26.79 -0.19 21.96
CA ASP A 525 26.77 0.67 20.77
C ASP A 525 27.76 0.11 19.72
N THR A 526 28.99 -0.22 20.15
CA THR A 526 30.01 -0.84 19.29
C THR A 526 29.60 -2.24 18.82
N PHE A 527 28.91 -3.03 19.65
CA PHE A 527 28.33 -4.31 19.20
C PHE A 527 27.33 -4.09 18.05
N GLY A 528 26.46 -3.09 18.17
CA GLY A 528 25.53 -2.71 17.10
C GLY A 528 26.25 -2.29 15.82
N GLU A 529 27.30 -1.46 15.93
CA GLU A 529 28.10 -1.01 14.78
C GLU A 529 28.77 -2.16 14.02
N ILE A 530 29.39 -3.11 14.72
CA ILE A 530 30.03 -4.26 14.06
C ILE A 530 29.00 -5.20 13.41
N VAL A 531 27.81 -5.35 14.00
CA VAL A 531 26.70 -6.08 13.37
C VAL A 531 26.29 -5.39 12.07
N VAL A 532 26.13 -4.06 12.08
CA VAL A 532 25.83 -3.28 10.88
C VAL A 532 26.91 -3.47 9.81
N LEU A 533 28.19 -3.40 10.19
CA LEU A 533 29.30 -3.61 9.26
C LEU A 533 29.27 -5.02 8.62
N GLY A 534 29.01 -6.05 9.42
CA GLY A 534 28.86 -7.42 8.94
C GLY A 534 27.69 -7.58 7.97
N VAL A 535 26.53 -7.02 8.30
CA VAL A 535 25.34 -7.02 7.44
C VAL A 535 25.60 -6.30 6.13
N VAL A 536 26.26 -5.13 6.16
CA VAL A 536 26.63 -4.37 4.95
C VAL A 536 27.56 -5.19 4.06
N ALA A 537 28.60 -5.81 4.62
CA ALA A 537 29.55 -6.62 3.86
C ALA A 537 28.86 -7.84 3.19
N LEU A 538 28.00 -8.54 3.93
CA LEU A 538 27.22 -9.67 3.40
C LEU A 538 26.23 -9.22 2.31
N THR A 539 25.61 -8.05 2.47
CA THR A 539 24.69 -7.47 1.48
C THR A 539 25.42 -7.09 0.21
N ILE A 540 26.58 -6.42 0.32
CA ILE A 540 27.43 -6.08 -0.83
C ILE A 540 27.84 -7.35 -1.57
N TYR A 541 28.31 -8.38 -0.85
CA TYR A 541 28.61 -9.67 -1.45
C TYR A 541 27.39 -10.29 -2.17
N ALA A 542 26.20 -10.24 -1.55
CA ALA A 542 24.98 -10.79 -2.11
C ALA A 542 24.50 -10.05 -3.38
N LEU A 543 24.70 -8.73 -3.44
CA LEU A 543 24.40 -7.90 -4.61
C LEU A 543 25.42 -8.13 -5.73
N LEU A 544 26.72 -8.11 -5.40
CA LEU A 544 27.79 -8.24 -6.38
C LEU A 544 27.92 -9.65 -6.96
N ARG A 545 27.61 -10.71 -6.21
CA ARG A 545 27.71 -12.09 -6.73
C ARG A 545 26.86 -12.31 -7.99
N ARG A 546 25.75 -11.57 -8.14
CA ARG A 546 24.82 -11.60 -9.28
C ARG A 546 24.89 -10.35 -10.16
N PHE A 547 25.81 -9.43 -9.86
CA PHE A 547 25.99 -8.23 -10.67
C PHE A 547 26.49 -8.61 -12.06
N ARG A 548 25.94 -7.95 -13.09
CA ARG A 548 26.36 -8.06 -14.49
C ARG A 548 26.75 -6.66 -14.94
N PRO A 549 28.03 -6.38 -15.23
CA PRO A 549 28.46 -5.07 -15.71
C PRO A 549 27.79 -4.70 -17.03
N ALA A 550 27.76 -3.40 -17.33
CA ALA A 550 27.37 -2.94 -18.66
C ALA A 550 28.37 -3.45 -19.71
N ARG A 551 27.89 -3.82 -20.90
CA ARG A 551 28.76 -4.36 -21.98
C ARG A 551 29.92 -3.42 -22.30
N GLU A 552 29.65 -2.13 -22.32
CA GLU A 552 30.63 -1.06 -22.59
C GLU A 552 31.77 -0.97 -21.56
N THR A 553 31.61 -1.51 -20.36
CA THR A 553 32.64 -1.51 -19.29
C THR A 553 33.30 -2.87 -19.09
N MET A 554 32.91 -3.87 -19.89
CA MET A 554 33.56 -5.18 -19.89
C MET A 554 34.92 -5.13 -20.58
N ASP A 555 35.09 -4.27 -21.58
CA ASP A 555 36.31 -4.10 -22.37
C ASP A 555 37.50 -3.63 -21.53
N LEU A 556 38.70 -3.97 -21.99
CA LEU A 556 39.93 -3.45 -21.40
C LEU A 556 39.97 -1.91 -21.57
N PRO A 557 40.49 -1.16 -20.59
CA PRO A 557 40.75 0.28 -20.73
C PRO A 557 41.52 0.60 -22.01
N GLU A 558 41.29 1.78 -22.60
CA GLU A 558 42.02 2.23 -23.80
C GLU A 558 43.54 2.13 -23.61
N GLN A 559 44.06 2.53 -22.44
CA GLN A 559 45.49 2.43 -22.12
C GLN A 559 46.04 1.00 -22.19
N GLN A 560 45.20 -0.01 -21.93
CA GLN A 560 45.59 -1.43 -22.04
C GLN A 560 45.39 -1.98 -23.47
N ARG A 561 44.49 -1.39 -24.26
CA ARG A 561 44.24 -1.77 -25.66
C ARG A 561 45.30 -1.24 -26.63
N PHE A 562 45.92 -0.09 -26.33
CA PHE A 562 46.88 0.58 -27.23
C PHE A 562 48.37 0.26 -26.94
N LEU A 563 48.67 -0.72 -26.08
CA LEU A 563 50.04 -1.18 -25.87
C LEU A 563 50.49 -2.11 -27.01
N ALA A 564 51.70 -1.87 -27.55
CA ALA A 564 52.29 -2.71 -28.59
C ALA A 564 52.55 -4.13 -28.07
N GLY A 565 52.15 -5.16 -28.83
CA GLY A 565 52.22 -6.57 -28.40
C GLY A 565 53.62 -7.09 -28.02
N ASP A 566 54.68 -6.38 -28.44
CA ASP A 566 56.08 -6.74 -28.17
C ASP A 566 56.62 -6.19 -26.83
N LEU A 567 55.87 -5.33 -26.13
CA LEU A 567 56.22 -4.86 -24.79
C LEU A 567 55.76 -5.89 -23.75
N GLN A 568 56.66 -6.73 -23.23
CA GLN A 568 56.32 -7.58 -22.09
C GLN A 568 56.07 -6.74 -20.84
N THR A 569 54.80 -6.38 -20.63
CA THR A 569 54.30 -5.74 -19.42
C THR A 569 53.13 -6.57 -18.89
N ASP A 570 52.97 -6.54 -17.59
CA ASP A 570 51.86 -7.02 -16.76
C ASP A 570 50.47 -6.56 -17.26
N LEU A 571 50.42 -5.53 -18.13
CA LEU A 571 49.20 -5.07 -18.81
C LEU A 571 48.81 -5.93 -20.02
N LEU A 572 49.76 -6.64 -20.63
CA LEU A 572 49.60 -7.35 -21.91
C LEU A 572 49.30 -8.85 -21.77
N ASN A 573 49.48 -9.46 -20.59
CA ASN A 573 49.25 -10.90 -20.44
C ASN A 573 48.67 -11.37 -19.09
N PRO A 574 47.40 -11.01 -18.77
CA PRO A 574 46.65 -11.70 -17.71
C PRO A 574 46.30 -13.15 -18.10
N ARG A 575 46.63 -13.60 -19.32
CA ARG A 575 46.30 -14.92 -19.88
C ARG A 575 46.88 -16.07 -19.04
N ASN A 576 48.13 -15.97 -18.60
CA ASN A 576 48.89 -17.08 -18.00
C ASN A 576 49.73 -16.69 -16.76
N ALA A 577 49.76 -15.41 -16.38
CA ALA A 577 50.58 -14.96 -15.26
C ALA A 577 49.91 -15.34 -13.93
N GLN A 578 50.43 -16.38 -13.27
CA GLN A 578 50.04 -16.75 -11.90
C GLN A 578 50.39 -15.65 -10.88
N ASP A 579 51.29 -14.73 -11.23
CA ASP A 579 51.70 -13.57 -10.44
C ASP A 579 51.65 -12.30 -11.31
N THR A 580 50.87 -11.28 -10.90
CA THR A 580 50.81 -9.99 -11.59
C THR A 580 51.97 -9.07 -11.24
N ALA A 581 52.87 -9.49 -10.34
CA ALA A 581 54.04 -8.73 -9.90
C ALA A 581 55.22 -8.68 -10.90
N VAL A 582 55.03 -9.10 -12.15
CA VAL A 582 56.10 -9.16 -13.15
C VAL A 582 56.04 -7.92 -14.05
N GLY A 583 57.11 -7.14 -14.13
CA GLY A 583 57.17 -5.93 -14.96
C GLY A 583 57.09 -4.64 -14.14
N TYR A 584 56.16 -3.73 -14.47
CA TYR A 584 56.09 -2.40 -13.83
C TYR A 584 55.60 -2.48 -12.37
N LEU A 585 54.83 -3.52 -12.00
CA LEU A 585 54.40 -3.76 -10.62
C LEU A 585 55.45 -4.44 -9.75
N MET A 586 56.61 -4.86 -10.28
CA MET A 586 57.60 -5.60 -9.50
C MET A 586 58.11 -4.83 -8.28
N VAL A 587 58.47 -3.55 -8.46
CA VAL A 587 58.94 -2.70 -7.37
C VAL A 587 57.84 -2.47 -6.32
N PRO A 588 56.61 -2.03 -6.70
CA PRO A 588 55.48 -2.00 -5.77
C PRO A 588 55.20 -3.34 -5.06
N ALA A 589 55.34 -4.47 -5.75
CA ALA A 589 55.05 -5.79 -5.20
C ALA A 589 56.03 -6.18 -4.11
N VAL A 590 57.32 -6.00 -4.35
CA VAL A 590 58.37 -6.25 -3.35
C VAL A 590 58.14 -5.35 -2.13
N LEU A 591 57.87 -4.05 -2.34
CA LEU A 591 57.61 -3.12 -1.24
C LEU A 591 56.38 -3.53 -0.42
N VAL A 592 55.26 -3.85 -1.08
CA VAL A 592 54.01 -4.24 -0.39
C VAL A 592 54.17 -5.59 0.33
N ARG A 593 54.90 -6.55 -0.25
CA ARG A 593 55.27 -7.84 0.39
C ARG A 593 56.13 -7.63 1.64
N LEU A 594 57.11 -6.74 1.60
CA LEU A 594 57.91 -6.38 2.77
C LEU A 594 57.11 -5.59 3.82
N LEU A 595 56.13 -4.79 3.37
CA LEU A 595 55.29 -3.99 4.25
C LEU A 595 54.23 -4.82 4.99
N LEU A 596 53.80 -5.97 4.46
CA LEU A 596 52.81 -6.84 5.11
C LEU A 596 53.18 -7.27 6.54
N PRO A 597 54.36 -7.89 6.81
CA PRO A 597 54.74 -8.26 8.17
C PRO A 597 54.89 -7.03 9.08
N PHE A 598 55.40 -5.92 8.56
CA PHE A 598 55.50 -4.66 9.32
C PHE A 598 54.12 -4.10 9.68
N ALA A 599 53.21 -4.02 8.72
CA ALA A 599 51.84 -3.56 8.96
C ALA A 599 51.06 -4.50 9.88
N THR A 600 51.33 -5.81 9.83
CA THR A 600 50.78 -6.79 10.77
C THR A 600 51.31 -6.53 12.18
N MET A 601 52.61 -6.29 12.34
CA MET A 601 53.21 -5.90 13.61
C MET A 601 52.61 -4.60 14.15
N VAL A 602 52.43 -3.58 13.29
CA VAL A 602 51.77 -2.31 13.67
C VAL A 602 50.31 -2.53 14.07
N ALA A 603 49.57 -3.37 13.35
CA ALA A 603 48.19 -3.70 13.70
C ALA A 603 48.11 -4.40 15.07
N VAL A 604 49.00 -5.37 15.34
CA VAL A 604 49.09 -6.03 16.66
C VAL A 604 49.48 -5.04 17.75
N PHE A 605 50.42 -4.14 17.49
CA PHE A 605 50.82 -3.09 18.43
C PHE A 605 49.64 -2.15 18.77
N ILE A 606 48.93 -1.65 17.76
CA ILE A 606 47.75 -0.78 17.93
C ILE A 606 46.62 -1.53 18.67
N PHE A 607 46.46 -2.82 18.42
CA PHE A 607 45.49 -3.68 19.10
C PHE A 607 45.82 -3.79 20.59
N LEU A 608 47.05 -4.19 20.92
CA LEU A 608 47.46 -4.46 22.31
C LEU A 608 47.48 -3.19 23.17
N ARG A 609 47.86 -2.04 22.60
CA ARG A 609 47.92 -0.79 23.36
C ARG A 609 46.59 -0.07 23.52
N GLY A 610 45.56 -0.47 22.77
CA GLY A 610 44.30 0.28 22.61
C GLY A 610 43.57 0.61 23.90
N HIS A 611 43.75 -0.20 24.96
CA HIS A 611 43.15 0.04 26.26
C HIS A 611 43.76 1.25 27.02
N ASN A 612 45.00 1.61 26.70
CA ASN A 612 45.74 2.66 27.42
C ASN A 612 46.19 3.82 26.51
N GLU A 613 46.41 3.55 25.24
CA GLU A 613 46.83 4.52 24.22
C GLU A 613 45.89 4.50 23.00
N PRO A 614 45.99 5.50 22.11
CA PRO A 614 45.16 5.53 20.91
C PRO A 614 45.31 4.28 20.04
N GLY A 615 44.20 3.60 19.76
CA GLY A 615 44.16 2.29 19.10
C GLY A 615 42.89 1.51 19.41
N GLY A 616 43.00 0.18 19.39
CA GLY A 616 41.88 -0.74 19.65
C GLY A 616 41.57 -1.70 18.48
N GLY A 617 40.58 -2.56 18.69
CA GLY A 617 40.22 -3.64 17.76
C GLY A 617 39.87 -3.15 16.35
N PHE A 618 39.12 -2.05 16.26
CA PHE A 618 38.64 -1.52 14.99
C PHE A 618 39.76 -0.96 14.10
N VAL A 619 40.59 -0.06 14.63
CA VAL A 619 41.71 0.56 13.89
C VAL A 619 42.72 -0.50 13.48
N ALA A 620 43.10 -1.39 14.40
CA ALA A 620 44.00 -2.50 14.10
C ALA A 620 43.48 -3.38 12.96
N GLY A 621 42.17 -3.69 12.99
CA GLY A 621 41.51 -4.46 11.94
C GLY A 621 41.57 -3.77 10.59
N LEU A 622 41.34 -2.46 10.55
CA LEU A 622 41.44 -1.69 9.31
C LEU A 622 42.87 -1.59 8.79
N VAL A 623 43.87 -1.35 9.64
CA VAL A 623 45.29 -1.30 9.23
C VAL A 623 45.71 -2.63 8.61
N PHE A 624 45.37 -3.74 9.26
CA PHE A 624 45.63 -5.07 8.72
C PHE A 624 44.87 -5.32 7.41
N SER A 625 43.60 -4.87 7.33
CA SER A 625 42.81 -4.93 6.10
C SER A 625 43.46 -4.16 4.96
N VAL A 626 44.01 -2.96 5.21
CA VAL A 626 44.72 -2.15 4.21
C VAL A 626 45.96 -2.87 3.71
N ALA A 627 46.74 -3.49 4.60
CA ALA A 627 47.91 -4.27 4.20
C ALA A 627 47.54 -5.42 3.26
N LEU A 628 46.47 -6.16 3.57
CA LEU A 628 45.94 -7.21 2.70
C LEU A 628 45.34 -6.66 1.40
N LEU A 629 44.62 -5.54 1.46
CA LEU A 629 44.07 -4.84 0.28
C LEU A 629 45.16 -4.49 -0.72
N LEU A 630 46.29 -3.96 -0.24
CA LEU A 630 47.44 -3.64 -1.09
C LEU A 630 48.01 -4.91 -1.74
N GLN A 631 48.04 -6.05 -1.03
CA GLN A 631 48.45 -7.32 -1.63
C GLN A 631 47.53 -7.76 -2.77
N TYR A 632 46.22 -7.64 -2.58
CA TYR A 632 45.24 -7.96 -3.62
C TYR A 632 45.36 -7.05 -4.85
N ILE A 633 45.72 -5.78 -4.65
CA ILE A 633 45.92 -4.82 -5.76
C ILE A 633 47.18 -5.17 -6.55
N VAL A 634 48.28 -5.49 -5.87
CA VAL A 634 49.59 -5.61 -6.52
C VAL A 634 49.89 -7.03 -7.01
N SER A 635 49.60 -8.04 -6.21
CA SER A 635 49.87 -9.45 -6.55
C SER A 635 48.69 -10.14 -7.25
N GLY A 636 47.51 -9.51 -7.28
CA GLY A 636 46.31 -10.03 -7.93
C GLY A 636 45.54 -11.05 -7.09
N THR A 637 44.27 -11.27 -7.44
CA THR A 637 43.34 -12.10 -6.66
C THR A 637 43.72 -13.58 -6.62
N GLN A 638 44.12 -14.14 -7.75
CA GLN A 638 44.46 -15.57 -7.85
C GLN A 638 45.70 -15.92 -7.03
N TRP A 639 46.74 -15.08 -7.09
CA TRP A 639 47.97 -15.28 -6.33
C TRP A 639 47.71 -15.21 -4.84
N VAL A 640 46.99 -14.18 -4.38
CA VAL A 640 46.71 -14.00 -2.94
C VAL A 640 45.86 -15.14 -2.41
N GLU A 641 44.79 -15.57 -3.10
CA GLU A 641 43.95 -16.67 -2.62
C GLU A 641 44.64 -18.04 -2.66
N ALA A 642 45.63 -18.23 -3.55
CA ALA A 642 46.44 -19.44 -3.60
C ALA A 642 47.45 -19.53 -2.44
N HIS A 643 48.00 -18.39 -1.98
CA HIS A 643 49.03 -18.35 -0.94
C HIS A 643 48.50 -17.99 0.45
N LEU A 644 47.33 -17.34 0.53
CA LEU A 644 46.67 -16.92 1.77
C LEU A 644 45.21 -17.40 1.72
N PRO A 645 44.88 -18.59 2.26
CA PRO A 645 43.51 -19.10 2.31
C PRO A 645 42.68 -18.29 3.32
N LEU A 646 42.16 -17.16 2.86
CA LEU A 646 41.31 -16.28 3.65
C LEU A 646 39.85 -16.76 3.55
N PHE A 647 39.18 -16.85 4.70
CA PHE A 647 37.75 -17.19 4.77
C PHE A 647 36.94 -16.04 5.35
N PRO A 648 36.75 -14.90 4.64
CA PRO A 648 36.18 -13.67 5.20
C PRO A 648 34.85 -13.86 5.94
N ARG A 649 33.99 -14.78 5.46
CA ARG A 649 32.72 -15.11 6.13
C ARG A 649 32.90 -15.76 7.50
N ARG A 650 33.92 -16.61 7.65
CA ARG A 650 34.26 -17.23 8.95
C ARG A 650 34.81 -16.18 9.90
N TRP A 651 35.62 -15.24 9.41
CA TRP A 651 36.12 -14.12 10.20
C TRP A 651 34.99 -13.24 10.74
N ILE A 652 33.99 -12.90 9.92
CA ILE A 652 32.78 -12.20 10.37
C ILE A 652 32.03 -13.02 11.43
N GLY A 653 31.80 -14.32 11.16
CA GLY A 653 31.08 -15.21 12.08
C GLY A 653 31.78 -15.39 13.42
N VAL A 654 33.09 -15.64 13.42
CA VAL A 654 33.92 -15.75 14.62
C VAL A 654 33.94 -14.42 15.37
N GLY A 655 34.08 -13.30 14.67
CA GLY A 655 34.05 -11.97 15.29
C GLY A 655 32.75 -11.69 16.04
N LEU A 656 31.59 -11.96 15.42
CA LEU A 656 30.29 -11.84 16.08
C LEU A 656 30.12 -12.81 17.24
N LEU A 657 30.54 -14.07 17.07
CA LEU A 657 30.45 -15.08 18.13
C LEU A 657 31.34 -14.71 19.32
N LEU A 658 32.54 -14.18 19.10
CA LEU A 658 33.43 -13.70 20.17
C LEU A 658 32.81 -12.50 20.89
N ALA A 659 32.25 -11.54 20.17
CA ALA A 659 31.57 -10.40 20.78
C ALA A 659 30.37 -10.83 21.64
N ILE A 660 29.52 -11.72 21.12
CA ILE A 660 28.38 -12.28 21.84
C ILE A 660 28.84 -13.12 23.04
N ALA A 661 29.84 -13.98 22.86
CA ALA A 661 30.37 -14.83 23.92
C ALA A 661 30.97 -14.00 25.06
N THR A 662 31.67 -12.91 24.74
CA THR A 662 32.21 -11.98 25.76
C THR A 662 31.09 -11.34 26.56
N GLY A 663 30.03 -10.86 25.90
CA GLY A 663 28.85 -10.32 26.57
C GLY A 663 28.08 -11.37 27.38
N LEU A 664 27.85 -12.56 26.85
CA LEU A 664 27.20 -13.67 27.57
C LEU A 664 28.04 -14.17 28.74
N GLY A 665 29.37 -14.08 28.65
CA GLY A 665 30.29 -14.41 29.74
C GLY A 665 30.04 -13.57 30.99
N SER A 666 29.78 -12.26 30.82
CA SER A 666 29.40 -11.39 31.94
C SER A 666 28.08 -11.82 32.60
N VAL A 667 27.08 -12.18 31.78
CA VAL A 667 25.77 -12.68 32.26
C VAL A 667 25.90 -14.00 33.02
N ALA A 668 26.77 -14.89 32.56
CA ALA A 668 27.03 -16.17 33.24
C ALA A 668 27.58 -15.99 34.66
N VAL A 669 28.25 -14.88 34.94
CA VAL A 669 28.78 -14.52 36.27
C VAL A 669 27.85 -13.54 37.00
N SER A 670 26.57 -13.43 36.59
CA SER A 670 25.53 -12.56 37.17
C SER A 670 25.78 -11.05 37.03
N TYR A 671 26.62 -10.63 36.07
CA TYR A 671 26.77 -9.23 35.68
C TYR A 671 25.86 -8.87 34.50
N PRO A 672 25.47 -7.59 34.33
CA PRO A 672 24.77 -7.14 33.13
C PRO A 672 25.57 -7.45 31.85
N PHE A 673 24.85 -7.68 30.75
CA PHE A 673 25.45 -7.96 29.44
C PHE A 673 26.48 -6.89 29.03
N MET A 674 27.67 -7.34 28.65
CA MET A 674 28.83 -6.51 28.25
C MET A 674 29.49 -5.71 29.38
N THR A 675 29.39 -6.16 30.63
CA THR A 675 30.21 -5.61 31.71
C THR A 675 31.65 -6.12 31.58
N SER A 676 32.63 -5.21 31.50
CA SER A 676 34.07 -5.58 31.51
C SER A 676 34.55 -5.96 32.91
N HIS A 677 35.55 -6.82 32.98
CA HIS A 677 36.29 -7.13 34.19
C HIS A 677 37.78 -7.19 33.86
N SER A 678 38.61 -6.61 34.72
CA SER A 678 40.06 -6.61 34.57
C SER A 678 40.72 -7.71 35.42
N PHE A 679 41.75 -8.33 34.87
CA PHE A 679 42.56 -9.34 35.54
C PHE A 679 44.03 -8.92 35.51
N HIS A 680 44.73 -9.06 36.62
CA HIS A 680 46.17 -8.88 36.70
C HIS A 680 46.84 -10.25 36.77
N TRP A 681 47.64 -10.60 35.76
CA TRP A 681 48.35 -11.87 35.70
C TRP A 681 49.86 -11.65 35.68
N THR A 682 50.57 -12.19 36.68
CA THR A 682 52.04 -12.10 36.74
C THR A 682 52.68 -13.26 35.96
N LEU A 683 53.32 -12.98 34.83
CA LEU A 683 54.11 -13.97 34.09
C LEU A 683 55.59 -13.87 34.47
N PRO A 684 56.30 -15.00 34.65
CA PRO A 684 57.67 -15.03 35.20
C PRO A 684 58.73 -14.33 34.33
N LEU A 685 58.46 -14.08 33.05
CA LEU A 685 59.37 -13.40 32.11
C LEU A 685 58.89 -11.99 31.69
N LEU A 686 57.61 -11.68 31.86
CA LEU A 686 56.95 -10.49 31.29
C LEU A 686 56.42 -9.53 32.36
N GLY A 687 56.47 -9.90 33.64
CA GLY A 687 55.94 -9.09 34.74
C GLY A 687 54.42 -9.16 34.87
N GLU A 688 53.81 -8.15 35.49
CA GLU A 688 52.35 -8.04 35.62
C GLU A 688 51.73 -7.63 34.29
N ILE A 689 50.79 -8.44 33.79
CA ILE A 689 50.01 -8.17 32.60
C ILE A 689 48.58 -7.85 33.03
N HIS A 690 48.11 -6.66 32.61
CA HIS A 690 46.73 -6.26 32.75
C HIS A 690 45.92 -6.77 31.55
N LEU A 691 44.99 -7.69 31.78
CA LEU A 691 44.11 -8.26 30.76
C LEU A 691 42.65 -7.97 31.12
N ALA A 692 41.99 -7.10 30.36
CA ALA A 692 40.57 -6.86 30.49
C ALA A 692 39.76 -7.84 29.63
N SER A 693 38.58 -8.27 30.11
CA SER A 693 37.65 -9.07 29.29
C SER A 693 37.24 -8.34 28.00
N ALA A 694 37.27 -7.00 28.02
CA ALA A 694 37.13 -6.13 26.85
C ALA A 694 38.08 -6.47 25.68
N THR A 695 39.26 -7.05 25.95
CA THR A 695 40.21 -7.47 24.90
C THR A 695 39.64 -8.58 24.00
N PHE A 696 38.80 -9.48 24.54
CA PHE A 696 38.12 -10.50 23.75
C PHE A 696 37.01 -9.91 22.87
N PHE A 697 36.33 -8.89 23.37
CA PHE A 697 35.37 -8.12 22.58
C PHE A 697 36.09 -7.38 21.44
N ASP A 698 37.19 -6.70 21.73
CA ASP A 698 38.04 -6.03 20.73
C ASP A 698 38.60 -7.00 19.69
N LEU A 699 38.97 -8.23 20.09
CA LEU A 699 39.38 -9.28 19.16
C LEU A 699 38.24 -9.68 18.22
N GLY A 700 37.01 -9.73 18.74
CA GLY A 700 35.80 -9.94 17.96
C GLY A 700 35.58 -8.83 16.93
N VAL A 701 35.71 -7.57 17.37
CA VAL A 701 35.65 -6.37 16.50
C VAL A 701 36.72 -6.44 15.40
N PHE A 702 37.98 -6.71 15.78
CA PHE A 702 39.09 -6.86 14.85
C PHE A 702 38.80 -7.91 13.78
N ALA A 703 38.40 -9.11 14.20
CA ALA A 703 38.14 -10.22 13.27
C ALA A 703 36.98 -9.89 12.32
N LEU A 704 35.92 -9.24 12.82
CA LEU A 704 34.79 -8.84 12.00
C LEU A 704 35.17 -7.77 10.98
N VAL A 705 35.89 -6.73 11.39
CA VAL A 705 36.33 -5.63 10.51
C VAL A 705 37.18 -6.19 9.37
N VAL A 706 38.16 -7.04 9.69
CA VAL A 706 39.01 -7.71 8.68
C VAL A 706 38.17 -8.59 7.75
N GLY A 707 37.25 -9.39 8.30
CA GLY A 707 36.36 -10.22 7.50
C GLY A 707 35.45 -9.40 6.57
N ALA A 708 34.89 -8.30 7.07
CA ALA A 708 33.97 -7.45 6.33
C ALA A 708 34.65 -6.71 5.16
N THR A 709 35.79 -6.07 5.42
CA THR A 709 36.57 -5.35 4.40
C THR A 709 37.06 -6.29 3.30
N LEU A 710 37.63 -7.44 3.66
CA LEU A 710 38.09 -8.45 2.71
C LEU A 710 36.94 -9.06 1.91
N LEU A 711 35.77 -9.28 2.53
CA LEU A 711 34.62 -9.79 1.80
C LEU A 711 34.13 -8.80 0.74
N ILE A 712 34.09 -7.51 1.06
CA ILE A 712 33.71 -6.45 0.11
C ILE A 712 34.73 -6.38 -1.03
N LEU A 713 36.03 -6.40 -0.70
CA LEU A 713 37.11 -6.41 -1.68
C LEU A 713 37.03 -7.60 -2.62
N THR A 714 37.02 -8.82 -2.07
CA THR A 714 36.96 -10.05 -2.86
C THR A 714 35.73 -10.07 -3.74
N ALA A 715 34.57 -9.58 -3.27
CA ALA A 715 33.37 -9.46 -4.09
C ALA A 715 33.54 -8.56 -5.31
N LEU A 716 34.23 -7.41 -5.15
CA LEU A 716 34.56 -6.49 -6.25
C LEU A 716 35.63 -7.05 -7.18
N ALA A 717 36.68 -7.65 -6.61
CA ALA A 717 37.81 -8.18 -7.35
C ALA A 717 37.43 -9.43 -8.17
N HIS A 718 36.50 -10.27 -7.70
CA HIS A 718 35.97 -11.37 -8.50
C HIS A 718 35.21 -10.92 -9.76
N GLN A 719 34.69 -9.68 -9.79
CA GLN A 719 34.04 -9.16 -11.00
C GLN A 719 35.06 -8.94 -12.12
N SER A 720 36.28 -8.48 -11.80
CA SER A 720 37.30 -8.22 -12.82
C SER A 720 37.78 -9.52 -13.44
N VAL A 721 37.98 -10.57 -12.63
CA VAL A 721 38.36 -11.90 -13.13
C VAL A 721 37.29 -12.47 -14.08
N ARG A 722 36.00 -12.29 -13.78
CA ARG A 722 34.91 -12.76 -14.64
C ARG A 722 34.85 -12.04 -15.99
N SER A 723 35.13 -10.73 -16.03
CA SER A 723 35.13 -9.99 -17.30
C SER A 723 36.27 -10.42 -18.23
N HIS A 724 37.45 -10.71 -17.67
CA HIS A 724 38.57 -11.25 -18.46
C HIS A 724 38.24 -12.62 -19.09
N ARG A 725 37.53 -13.51 -18.38
CA ARG A 725 37.07 -14.80 -18.94
C ARG A 725 36.06 -14.66 -20.07
N TYR A 726 35.18 -13.67 -20.01
CA TYR A 726 34.21 -13.39 -21.08
C TYR A 726 34.92 -12.94 -22.36
N HIS A 727 35.92 -12.07 -22.23
CA HIS A 727 36.76 -11.63 -23.36
C HIS A 727 37.58 -12.75 -23.98
N ALA A 728 38.14 -13.63 -23.14
CA ALA A 728 38.88 -14.80 -23.63
C ALA A 728 37.98 -15.66 -24.54
N ARG A 729 36.73 -15.93 -24.12
CA ARG A 729 35.76 -16.66 -24.96
C ARG A 729 35.46 -15.95 -26.28
N LEU A 730 35.27 -14.63 -26.27
CA LEU A 730 35.02 -13.88 -27.51
C LEU A 730 36.23 -13.90 -28.45
N GLN A 731 37.46 -13.84 -27.94
CA GLN A 731 38.67 -13.96 -28.77
C GLN A 731 38.84 -15.38 -29.32
N GLU A 732 38.55 -16.42 -28.54
CA GLU A 732 38.54 -17.82 -29.00
C GLU A 732 37.46 -18.06 -30.08
N GLU A 733 36.28 -17.46 -29.92
CA GLU A 733 35.21 -17.48 -30.92
C GLU A 733 35.59 -16.73 -32.21
N GLN A 734 36.36 -15.63 -32.11
CA GLN A 734 36.83 -14.85 -33.27
C GLN A 734 38.04 -15.48 -33.99
N THR A 735 38.82 -16.31 -33.30
CA THR A 735 40.02 -16.98 -33.84
C THR A 735 39.75 -18.42 -34.29
N SER A 736 38.59 -18.97 -33.93
CA SER A 736 38.09 -20.21 -34.50
C SER A 736 37.59 -19.92 -35.93
N PRO A 737 38.19 -20.51 -36.99
CA PRO A 737 37.62 -20.38 -38.33
C PRO A 737 36.20 -20.96 -38.31
N GLU A 738 35.23 -20.23 -38.89
CA GLU A 738 33.87 -20.73 -39.12
C GLU A 738 33.99 -22.09 -39.84
N ASN A 739 33.67 -23.17 -39.13
CA ASN A 739 33.48 -24.51 -39.70
C ASN A 739 32.05 -24.66 -40.19
#